data_AF-A0A6G1ILI0-F1
#
_entry.id   AF-A0A6G1ILI0-F1
#
_cell.length_a   1.000
_cell.length_b   1.000
_cell.length_c   1.000
_cell.angle_alpha   90.00
_cell.angle_beta   90.00
_cell.angle_gamma   90.00
#
_symmetry.space_group_name_H-M   'P 1'
#
loop_
_entity.id
_entity.type
_entity.pdbx_description
1 polymer ?
#
loop_
_entity_poly.entity_id
_entity_poly.type
_entity_poly.pdbx_seq_one_letter_code
_entity_poly.pdbx_strand_id
1 'polypeptide(L)'
;MTRPLTQSDLIFPTQSLSISSTLNSLKRSALSITNRLVSILSDSDFAISVSEAYGLPLVANERCGSWYIPPERKAEGVYFKSTDGHMNEWAFSLRRLNLQVLDVVRRSGGCVVVDSTRRGKSMPDALSKTIPIWCCVLNRALFPESGPHELHTPPHAVSSSEHAQIEKRINGFVRQFLDICKPSIPELLTKVSKPLRPVWITQTSTLPEAPPDFTGFHPVVLCTASRRVNGAEASEGGYIQGAADDHEAWSHGLTPSVFWSNKDKLLSINEEELPGLIAQLVKEERSTDAAPILVRPTAELWVSTMQNLDLAPFDIIISCSPDPLTTTNPEFVKTKKYLHLRCQTGKLGSRDLRAELPHLRAFFSTLPPSPGKILVCCPTGKDLSVGTTLAILCLFADDKGSISSRQPTQNINKTYIKQRLAWLTTTSPSLNPPRGTLQSVNAYLMPDPSASRSPETDPTNPPTTKLALRETNTKEPMSNHPNASLTPTTNPSLPLNIPTTLFASLYNNSKSWTFTRHLSSTLPTHPSGTVTGTATFTPYELPSTTTSTGTGTTTTPTPSSLPKLNSTPTSTSRPPTNLLYTETGEFTTSTNLRFTTRRKYIYCLKSDSSGPYIAVHFVEEEKEKEDGIGGLFVEMGVLEEEMGGKSGNGDGNGIAGLKARNREQHLCAEDLYTASWAFGRGMVGKGVGEGKGERWWAVRYDVKGPKKDYFSDTRYTMS
;
A
#
# COMPACT_ATOMS: atom_id res chain seq x y z
N MET A 1 -40.12 -15.18 -19.76
CA MET A 1 -39.21 -15.94 -20.65
C MET A 1 -38.53 -14.93 -21.55
N THR A 2 -37.20 -14.88 -21.54
CA THR A 2 -36.40 -13.90 -22.31
C THR A 2 -35.97 -14.47 -23.66
N ARG A 3 -35.92 -13.61 -24.68
CA ARG A 3 -35.63 -13.97 -26.08
C ARG A 3 -34.18 -14.46 -26.24
N PRO A 4 -33.90 -15.50 -27.04
CA PRO A 4 -32.53 -15.92 -27.33
C PRO A 4 -31.80 -14.88 -28.20
N LEU A 5 -30.52 -14.64 -27.89
CA LEU A 5 -29.63 -13.77 -28.65
C LEU A 5 -29.43 -14.30 -30.07
N THR A 6 -29.32 -13.37 -31.03
CA THR A 6 -29.12 -13.66 -32.46
C THR A 6 -27.72 -13.25 -32.93
N GLN A 7 -27.26 -13.83 -34.04
CA GLN A 7 -25.88 -13.67 -34.52
C GLN A 7 -25.47 -12.21 -34.82
N SER A 8 -26.43 -11.31 -35.06
CA SER A 8 -26.22 -9.87 -35.22
C SER A 8 -25.89 -9.12 -33.92
N ASP A 9 -26.18 -9.72 -32.76
CA ASP A 9 -25.92 -9.13 -31.43
C ASP A 9 -24.48 -9.38 -30.96
N LEU A 10 -23.67 -10.07 -31.78
CA LEU A 10 -22.30 -10.48 -31.49
C LEU A 10 -21.32 -9.92 -32.54
N ILE A 11 -21.09 -8.60 -32.48
CA ILE A 11 -19.98 -7.96 -33.19
C ILE A 11 -18.68 -8.31 -32.45
N PHE A 12 -18.14 -9.50 -32.73
CA PHE A 12 -16.79 -9.87 -32.30
C PHE A 12 -15.75 -9.26 -33.25
N PRO A 13 -14.83 -8.39 -32.78
CA PRO A 13 -13.53 -8.27 -33.42
C PRO A 13 -12.83 -9.62 -33.35
N THR A 14 -12.25 -10.08 -34.44
CA THR A 14 -11.63 -11.40 -34.57
C THR A 14 -10.35 -11.57 -33.74
N GLN A 15 -10.52 -11.80 -32.43
CA GLN A 15 -9.45 -12.21 -31.53
C GLN A 15 -9.90 -13.38 -30.64
N SER A 16 -9.29 -14.55 -30.88
CA SER A 16 -9.50 -15.76 -30.08
C SER A 16 -8.86 -15.60 -28.70
N LEU A 17 -9.64 -15.19 -27.70
CA LEU A 17 -9.22 -15.19 -26.30
C LEU A 17 -8.99 -16.64 -25.85
N SER A 18 -7.81 -16.93 -25.31
CA SER A 18 -7.54 -18.20 -24.62
C SER A 18 -8.46 -18.36 -23.40
N ILE A 19 -8.81 -19.59 -23.03
CA ILE A 19 -9.63 -19.85 -21.83
C ILE A 19 -9.02 -19.20 -20.59
N SER A 20 -7.69 -19.18 -20.45
CA SER A 20 -6.99 -18.50 -19.36
C SER A 20 -7.14 -16.98 -19.39
N SER A 21 -7.11 -16.33 -20.57
CA SER A 21 -7.40 -14.90 -20.70
C SER A 21 -8.87 -14.57 -20.46
N THR A 22 -9.80 -15.44 -20.89
CA THR A 22 -11.23 -15.29 -20.61
C THR A 22 -11.50 -15.46 -19.12
N LEU A 23 -10.91 -16.46 -18.46
CA LEU A 23 -11.01 -16.68 -17.01
C LEU A 23 -10.33 -15.57 -16.20
N ASN A 24 -9.22 -15.01 -16.67
CA ASN A 24 -8.59 -13.85 -16.02
C ASN A 24 -9.40 -12.57 -16.22
N SER A 25 -10.01 -12.37 -17.40
CA SER A 25 -10.93 -11.27 -17.65
C SER A 25 -12.20 -11.39 -16.79
N LEU A 26 -12.80 -12.59 -16.72
CA LEU A 26 -13.92 -12.90 -15.82
C LEU A 26 -13.56 -12.71 -14.35
N LYS A 27 -12.36 -13.12 -13.91
CA LYS A 27 -11.87 -12.84 -12.54
C LYS A 27 -11.64 -11.34 -12.30
N ARG A 28 -11.11 -10.60 -13.27
CA ARG A 28 -10.85 -9.16 -13.15
C ARG A 28 -12.17 -8.38 -13.10
N SER A 29 -13.15 -8.76 -13.91
CA SER A 29 -14.53 -8.28 -13.87
C SER A 29 -15.22 -8.64 -12.55
N ALA A 30 -15.11 -9.89 -12.09
CA ALA A 30 -15.71 -10.33 -10.82
C ALA A 30 -15.12 -9.58 -9.60
N LEU A 31 -13.84 -9.20 -9.63
CA LEU A 31 -13.13 -8.51 -8.55
C LEU A 31 -13.07 -6.97 -8.69
N SER A 32 -13.83 -6.41 -9.64
CA SER A 32 -13.89 -4.98 -10.00
C SER A 32 -14.17 -4.05 -8.82
N ILE A 33 -13.76 -2.79 -8.94
CA ILE A 33 -14.05 -1.73 -7.96
C ILE A 33 -15.57 -1.59 -7.81
N THR A 34 -16.30 -1.52 -8.93
CA THR A 34 -17.77 -1.46 -8.97
C THR A 34 -18.40 -2.57 -8.12
N ASN A 35 -18.03 -3.83 -8.35
CA ASN A 35 -18.53 -4.96 -7.58
C ASN A 35 -18.21 -4.85 -6.08
N ARG A 36 -17.05 -4.30 -5.72
CA ARG A 36 -16.68 -4.09 -4.31
C ARG A 36 -17.55 -3.05 -3.65
N LEU A 37 -17.79 -1.91 -4.30
CA LEU A 37 -18.65 -0.85 -3.78
C LEU A 37 -20.11 -1.34 -3.63
N VAL A 38 -20.64 -2.06 -4.61
CA VAL A 38 -21.98 -2.69 -4.55
C VAL A 38 -22.07 -3.70 -3.41
N SER A 39 -21.05 -4.56 -3.25
CA SER A 39 -21.01 -5.56 -2.17
C SER A 39 -20.94 -4.91 -0.79
N ILE A 40 -20.18 -3.80 -0.65
CA ILE A 40 -20.09 -3.02 0.59
C ILE A 40 -21.45 -2.45 0.99
N LEU A 41 -22.24 -1.97 0.04
CA LEU A 41 -23.58 -1.43 0.32
C LEU A 41 -24.55 -2.53 0.75
N SER A 42 -24.59 -3.65 0.02
CA SER A 42 -25.42 -4.80 0.40
C SER A 42 -25.05 -5.36 1.77
N ASP A 43 -23.77 -5.41 2.13
CA ASP A 43 -23.29 -5.82 3.45
C ASP A 43 -23.59 -4.76 4.53
N SER A 44 -23.64 -3.48 4.16
CA SER A 44 -24.00 -2.37 5.04
C SER A 44 -25.49 -2.39 5.41
N ASP A 45 -26.37 -2.66 4.45
CA ASP A 45 -27.82 -2.80 4.70
C ASP A 45 -28.09 -3.92 5.72
N PHE A 46 -27.35 -5.04 5.61
CA PHE A 46 -27.38 -6.09 6.63
C PHE A 46 -26.90 -5.59 8.00
N ALA A 47 -25.74 -4.94 8.09
CA ALA A 47 -25.23 -4.41 9.36
C ALA A 47 -26.21 -3.41 10.02
N ILE A 48 -26.89 -2.59 9.22
CA ILE A 48 -27.96 -1.69 9.65
C ILE A 48 -29.16 -2.49 10.21
N SER A 49 -29.62 -3.53 9.50
CA SER A 49 -30.71 -4.39 9.99
C SER A 49 -30.39 -5.06 11.33
N VAL A 50 -29.12 -5.43 11.57
CA VAL A 50 -28.66 -5.99 12.86
C VAL A 50 -28.71 -4.93 13.96
N SER A 51 -28.29 -3.70 13.67
CA SER A 51 -28.41 -2.56 14.60
C SER A 51 -29.86 -2.32 15.02
N GLU A 52 -30.78 -2.37 14.07
CA GLU A 52 -32.21 -2.10 14.27
C GLU A 52 -32.91 -3.24 15.00
N ALA A 53 -32.70 -4.50 14.59
CA ALA A 53 -33.28 -5.67 15.24
C ALA A 53 -32.86 -5.82 16.72
N TYR A 54 -31.63 -5.42 17.07
CA TYR A 54 -31.14 -5.41 18.46
C TYR A 54 -31.39 -4.10 19.20
N GLY A 55 -31.75 -3.01 18.52
CA GLY A 55 -31.86 -1.67 19.11
C GLY A 55 -30.52 -1.10 19.61
N LEU A 56 -29.40 -1.51 19.01
CA LEU A 56 -28.05 -1.23 19.51
C LEU A 56 -27.19 -0.44 18.51
N PRO A 57 -26.32 0.48 18.97
CA PRO A 57 -25.49 1.32 18.12
C PRO A 57 -24.37 0.54 17.40
N LEU A 58 -24.04 0.98 16.19
CA LEU A 58 -22.97 0.40 15.36
C LEU A 58 -21.59 0.90 15.78
N VAL A 59 -20.66 -0.04 15.95
CA VAL A 59 -19.26 0.17 16.31
C VAL A 59 -18.38 -0.48 15.23
N ALA A 60 -17.52 0.30 14.59
CA ALA A 60 -16.70 -0.18 13.49
C ALA A 60 -15.42 -0.86 13.99
N ASN A 61 -15.16 -2.13 13.63
CA ASN A 61 -13.80 -2.65 13.73
C ASN A 61 -12.97 -2.09 12.57
N GLU A 62 -12.12 -1.11 12.87
CA GLU A 62 -11.46 -0.19 11.92
C GLU A 62 -10.49 -0.84 10.93
N ARG A 63 -10.34 -2.17 10.93
CA ARG A 63 -9.73 -2.90 9.80
C ARG A 63 -10.57 -2.71 8.53
N CYS A 64 -11.89 -2.87 8.65
CA CYS A 64 -12.82 -2.78 7.53
C CYS A 64 -14.25 -2.34 7.89
N GLY A 65 -14.67 -2.44 9.16
CA GLY A 65 -16.03 -2.16 9.63
C GLY A 65 -16.58 -0.79 9.22
N SER A 66 -15.73 0.24 9.14
CA SER A 66 -16.12 1.59 8.73
C SER A 66 -16.59 1.69 7.27
N TRP A 67 -16.25 0.73 6.41
CA TRP A 67 -16.82 0.66 5.06
C TRP A 67 -18.29 0.22 5.06
N TYR A 68 -18.69 -0.62 6.02
CA TYR A 68 -20.05 -1.19 6.12
C TYR A 68 -20.97 -0.44 7.09
N ILE A 69 -20.57 0.76 7.55
CA ILE A 69 -21.37 1.59 8.45
C ILE A 69 -21.36 3.03 7.89
N PRO A 70 -22.52 3.61 7.54
CA PRO A 70 -22.62 5.02 7.17
C PRO A 70 -22.11 5.93 8.29
N PRO A 71 -21.38 7.03 8.00
CA PRO A 71 -20.77 7.88 9.03
C PRO A 71 -21.76 8.37 10.09
N GLU A 72 -22.98 8.71 9.69
CA GLU A 72 -24.08 9.17 10.53
C GLU A 72 -24.69 8.07 11.42
N ARG A 73 -24.46 6.80 11.11
CA ARG A 73 -24.88 5.64 11.93
C ARG A 73 -23.77 5.10 12.84
N LYS A 74 -22.51 5.55 12.65
CA LYS A 74 -21.35 5.07 13.41
C LYS A 74 -21.25 5.74 14.78
N ALA A 75 -21.35 4.95 15.85
CA ALA A 75 -21.25 5.46 17.22
C ALA A 75 -19.82 5.48 17.78
N GLU A 76 -18.94 4.58 17.32
CA GLU A 76 -17.54 4.48 17.77
C GLU A 76 -16.67 3.64 16.81
N GLY A 77 -15.34 3.74 16.94
CA GLY A 77 -14.34 2.88 16.29
C GLY A 77 -13.55 2.02 17.28
N VAL A 78 -13.20 0.78 16.89
CA VAL A 78 -12.38 -0.16 17.67
C VAL A 78 -11.30 -0.81 16.80
N TYR A 79 -10.24 -1.34 17.43
CA TYR A 79 -9.14 -2.01 16.74
C TYR A 79 -8.90 -3.42 17.31
N PHE A 80 -9.83 -4.35 17.07
CA PHE A 80 -9.64 -5.76 17.38
C PHE A 80 -8.95 -6.47 16.21
N LYS A 81 -7.70 -6.92 16.40
CA LYS A 81 -6.93 -7.55 15.32
C LYS A 81 -7.16 -9.07 15.30
N SER A 82 -7.49 -9.60 14.12
CA SER A 82 -7.69 -11.03 13.86
C SER A 82 -6.51 -11.91 14.29
N THR A 83 -5.26 -11.43 14.13
CA THR A 83 -4.07 -12.19 14.55
C THR A 83 -4.01 -12.47 16.04
N ASP A 84 -4.62 -11.61 16.86
CA ASP A 84 -4.67 -11.80 18.31
C ASP A 84 -5.63 -12.95 18.71
N GLY A 85 -6.40 -13.49 17.73
CA GLY A 85 -7.26 -14.67 17.85
C GLY A 85 -6.78 -15.87 17.00
N HIS A 86 -5.62 -15.78 16.34
CA HIS A 86 -5.07 -16.92 15.59
C HIS A 86 -4.67 -18.07 16.53
N MET A 87 -4.76 -19.30 16.01
CA MET A 87 -4.36 -20.51 16.74
C MET A 87 -2.91 -20.39 17.23
N ASN A 88 -2.65 -20.82 18.48
CA ASN A 88 -1.39 -20.69 19.23
C ASN A 88 -0.97 -19.26 19.61
N GLU A 89 -1.37 -18.24 18.85
CA GLU A 89 -1.03 -16.82 19.07
C GLU A 89 -1.95 -16.10 20.06
N TRP A 90 -3.10 -16.70 20.43
CA TRP A 90 -4.18 -16.04 21.20
C TRP A 90 -3.67 -15.09 22.30
N ALA A 91 -4.10 -13.83 22.25
CA ALA A 91 -3.55 -12.74 23.06
C ALA A 91 -4.59 -11.67 23.42
N PHE A 92 -4.40 -11.04 24.58
CA PHE A 92 -5.07 -9.79 24.96
C PHE A 92 -4.17 -8.58 24.67
N SER A 93 -4.67 -7.60 23.92
CA SER A 93 -3.83 -6.49 23.43
C SER A 93 -3.68 -5.35 24.43
N LEU A 94 -2.59 -5.37 25.21
CA LEU A 94 -2.19 -4.26 26.11
C LEU A 94 -1.93 -2.91 25.40
N ARG A 95 -1.94 -2.90 24.06
CA ARG A 95 -1.79 -1.71 23.22
C ARG A 95 -3.14 -1.21 22.67
N ARG A 96 -4.11 -2.10 22.46
CA ARG A 96 -5.43 -1.80 21.88
C ARG A 96 -6.48 -2.29 22.87
N LEU A 97 -6.62 -1.56 23.97
CA LEU A 97 -7.49 -1.95 25.07
C LEU A 97 -8.98 -1.79 24.75
N ASN A 98 -9.34 -1.01 23.71
CA ASN A 98 -10.72 -0.81 23.23
C ASN A 98 -11.74 -0.43 24.33
N LEU A 99 -11.32 0.25 25.40
CA LEU A 99 -12.17 0.57 26.56
C LEU A 99 -13.27 1.61 26.24
N GLN A 100 -13.16 2.35 25.14
CA GLN A 100 -14.21 3.25 24.65
C GLN A 100 -15.52 2.52 24.29
N VAL A 101 -15.46 1.19 24.05
CA VAL A 101 -16.67 0.35 23.94
C VAL A 101 -17.53 0.47 25.19
N LEU A 102 -16.93 0.61 26.38
CA LEU A 102 -17.67 0.77 27.63
C LEU A 102 -18.45 2.09 27.67
N ASP A 103 -17.97 3.15 27.02
CA ASP A 103 -18.73 4.41 26.89
C ASP A 103 -19.92 4.30 25.94
N VAL A 104 -19.90 3.36 24.98
CA VAL A 104 -21.06 2.98 24.17
C VAL A 104 -22.04 2.14 24.99
N VAL A 105 -21.55 1.11 25.67
CA VAL A 105 -22.35 0.23 26.55
C VAL A 105 -23.05 1.03 27.66
N ARG A 106 -22.37 2.02 28.26
CA ARG A 106 -22.95 2.93 29.26
C ARG A 106 -24.17 3.71 28.75
N ARG A 107 -24.14 4.09 27.47
CA ARG A 107 -25.18 4.92 26.83
C ARG A 107 -26.35 4.11 26.28
N SER A 108 -26.10 2.89 25.82
CA SER A 108 -27.07 2.12 25.02
C SER A 108 -27.30 0.68 25.51
N GLY A 109 -26.73 0.29 26.65
CA GLY A 109 -26.88 -1.05 27.23
C GLY A 109 -26.11 -2.16 26.50
N GLY A 110 -25.52 -1.89 25.34
CA GLY A 110 -24.78 -2.83 24.51
C GLY A 110 -24.22 -2.14 23.25
N CYS A 111 -23.72 -2.92 22.29
CA CYS A 111 -23.32 -2.42 20.97
C CYS A 111 -23.30 -3.52 19.91
N VAL A 112 -23.27 -3.14 18.63
CA VAL A 112 -23.02 -4.03 17.48
C VAL A 112 -21.63 -3.73 16.91
N VAL A 113 -20.67 -4.62 17.10
CA VAL A 113 -19.33 -4.52 16.49
C VAL A 113 -19.37 -5.16 15.10
N VAL A 114 -19.09 -4.36 14.06
CA VAL A 114 -19.10 -4.79 12.66
C VAL A 114 -17.69 -5.06 12.17
N ASP A 115 -17.50 -6.23 11.56
CA ASP A 115 -16.27 -6.64 10.87
C ASP A 115 -16.62 -7.56 9.69
N SER A 116 -15.65 -7.87 8.83
CA SER A 116 -15.85 -8.79 7.70
C SER A 116 -14.68 -9.75 7.55
N THR A 117 -14.81 -10.72 6.65
CA THR A 117 -13.72 -11.64 6.30
C THR A 117 -13.92 -12.19 4.90
N ARG A 118 -12.82 -12.53 4.22
CA ARG A 118 -12.81 -13.05 2.84
C ARG A 118 -12.64 -14.59 2.78
N ARG A 119 -12.56 -15.12 1.56
CA ARG A 119 -12.08 -16.49 1.25
C ARG A 119 -12.89 -17.62 1.89
N GLY A 120 -14.22 -17.49 1.95
CA GLY A 120 -15.10 -18.55 2.43
C GLY A 120 -15.04 -18.85 3.92
N LYS A 121 -14.34 -18.03 4.74
CA LYS A 121 -14.52 -18.03 6.19
C LYS A 121 -15.95 -17.55 6.52
N SER A 122 -16.59 -18.12 7.54
CA SER A 122 -17.91 -17.65 8.00
C SER A 122 -17.84 -16.42 8.90
N MET A 123 -16.68 -16.17 9.53
CA MET A 123 -16.48 -15.13 10.54
C MET A 123 -14.96 -14.86 10.70
N PRO A 124 -14.52 -13.59 10.89
CA PRO A 124 -13.12 -13.29 11.20
C PRO A 124 -12.74 -13.73 12.61
N ASP A 125 -11.46 -14.09 12.80
CA ASP A 125 -10.90 -14.47 14.11
C ASP A 125 -11.01 -13.35 15.17
N ALA A 126 -11.18 -12.08 14.73
CA ALA A 126 -11.46 -10.94 15.59
C ALA A 126 -12.80 -11.09 16.34
N LEU A 127 -13.86 -11.51 15.63
CA LEU A 127 -15.19 -11.73 16.20
C LEU A 127 -15.31 -13.11 16.87
N SER A 128 -14.69 -14.16 16.32
CA SER A 128 -14.82 -15.51 16.89
C SER A 128 -13.98 -15.74 18.15
N LYS A 129 -12.86 -15.02 18.32
CA LYS A 129 -11.90 -15.24 19.42
C LYS A 129 -11.38 -13.96 20.07
N THR A 130 -10.93 -12.95 19.33
CA THR A 130 -10.28 -11.76 19.95
C THR A 130 -11.23 -10.97 20.87
N ILE A 131 -12.45 -10.65 20.41
CA ILE A 131 -13.44 -9.95 21.24
C ILE A 131 -13.97 -10.83 22.39
N PRO A 132 -14.25 -12.13 22.20
CA PRO A 132 -14.48 -13.07 23.29
C PRO A 132 -13.42 -13.08 24.39
N ILE A 133 -12.14 -13.13 24.03
CA ILE A 133 -11.02 -13.03 24.99
C ILE A 133 -11.09 -11.69 25.74
N TRP A 134 -11.33 -10.59 25.03
CA TRP A 134 -11.43 -9.26 25.62
C TRP A 134 -12.61 -9.14 26.60
N CYS A 135 -13.81 -9.62 26.24
CA CYS A 135 -14.98 -9.63 27.13
C CYS A 135 -14.68 -10.44 28.39
N CYS A 136 -14.12 -11.65 28.24
CA CYS A 136 -13.80 -12.54 29.36
C CYS A 136 -12.76 -11.91 30.32
N VAL A 137 -11.71 -11.29 29.77
CA VAL A 137 -10.68 -10.58 30.55
C VAL A 137 -11.27 -9.39 31.32
N LEU A 138 -12.11 -8.56 30.68
CA LEU A 138 -12.77 -7.45 31.37
C LEU A 138 -13.75 -7.93 32.43
N ASN A 139 -14.54 -8.98 32.16
CA ASN A 139 -15.50 -9.50 33.13
C ASN A 139 -14.81 -10.01 34.40
N ARG A 140 -13.72 -10.77 34.27
CA ARG A 140 -12.91 -11.24 35.42
C ARG A 140 -12.19 -10.10 36.15
N ALA A 141 -11.78 -9.04 35.44
CA ALA A 141 -11.09 -7.90 36.03
C ALA A 141 -12.05 -6.93 36.77
N LEU A 142 -13.28 -6.77 36.28
CA LEU A 142 -14.24 -5.77 36.80
C LEU A 142 -15.26 -6.38 37.77
N PHE A 143 -15.67 -7.64 37.57
CA PHE A 143 -16.75 -8.27 38.35
C PHE A 143 -16.35 -9.60 39.03
N PRO A 144 -15.16 -9.72 39.68
CA PRO A 144 -14.63 -10.99 40.16
C PRO A 144 -15.59 -11.76 41.09
N GLU A 145 -16.37 -11.05 41.92
CA GLU A 145 -17.30 -11.65 42.88
C GLU A 145 -18.63 -12.14 42.28
N SER A 146 -18.90 -11.86 40.99
CA SER A 146 -20.20 -12.17 40.36
C SER A 146 -20.25 -13.50 39.59
N GLY A 147 -19.16 -14.27 39.60
CA GLY A 147 -19.11 -15.61 38.99
C GLY A 147 -17.77 -15.92 38.30
N PRO A 148 -17.64 -17.11 37.67
CA PRO A 148 -16.40 -17.55 37.05
C PRO A 148 -16.02 -16.80 35.76
N HIS A 149 -17.00 -16.14 35.13
CA HIS A 149 -16.88 -15.46 33.82
C HIS A 149 -16.15 -16.34 32.80
N GLU A 150 -16.79 -17.45 32.44
CA GLU A 150 -16.27 -18.37 31.42
C GLU A 150 -16.08 -17.65 30.07
N LEU A 151 -15.06 -18.05 29.32
CA LEU A 151 -14.95 -17.66 27.92
C LEU A 151 -16.20 -18.11 27.15
N HIS A 152 -16.66 -17.30 26.21
CA HIS A 152 -17.74 -17.67 25.28
C HIS A 152 -17.23 -17.56 23.85
N THR A 153 -17.12 -18.68 23.14
CA THR A 153 -16.72 -18.73 21.71
C THR A 153 -17.78 -19.44 20.88
N PRO A 154 -17.93 -19.12 19.58
CA PRO A 154 -18.93 -19.75 18.72
C PRO A 154 -18.52 -21.19 18.38
N PRO A 155 -19.29 -22.24 18.79
CA PRO A 155 -18.86 -23.64 18.63
C PRO A 155 -18.67 -24.08 17.17
N HIS A 156 -19.33 -23.40 16.23
CA HIS A 156 -19.22 -23.68 14.79
C HIS A 156 -17.93 -23.14 14.15
N ALA A 157 -17.17 -22.27 14.83
CA ALA A 157 -15.92 -21.68 14.33
C ALA A 157 -14.73 -21.84 15.28
N VAL A 158 -14.96 -22.27 16.52
CA VAL A 158 -13.92 -22.54 17.53
C VAL A 158 -14.17 -23.91 18.14
N SER A 159 -13.24 -24.85 17.94
CA SER A 159 -13.34 -26.20 18.50
C SER A 159 -13.24 -26.21 20.03
N SER A 160 -13.83 -27.19 20.71
CA SER A 160 -13.74 -27.33 22.17
C SER A 160 -12.29 -27.43 22.68
N SER A 161 -11.38 -28.00 21.87
CA SER A 161 -9.95 -28.06 22.17
C SER A 161 -9.27 -26.69 22.07
N GLU A 162 -9.57 -25.90 21.03
CA GLU A 162 -9.07 -24.53 20.90
C GLU A 162 -9.63 -23.65 22.03
N HIS A 163 -10.93 -23.73 22.30
CA HIS A 163 -11.59 -23.04 23.41
C HIS A 163 -10.89 -23.29 24.75
N ALA A 164 -10.66 -24.56 25.11
CA ALA A 164 -10.00 -24.94 26.35
C ALA A 164 -8.52 -24.47 26.43
N GLN A 165 -7.85 -24.29 25.30
CA GLN A 165 -6.49 -23.73 25.24
C GLN A 165 -6.48 -22.21 25.41
N ILE A 166 -7.49 -21.50 24.88
CA ILE A 166 -7.67 -20.06 25.09
C ILE A 166 -8.03 -19.78 26.56
N GLU A 167 -9.00 -20.51 27.11
CA GLU A 167 -9.49 -20.38 28.49
C GLU A 167 -8.33 -20.46 29.51
N LYS A 168 -7.42 -21.43 29.34
CA LYS A 168 -6.20 -21.59 30.17
C LYS A 168 -5.28 -20.36 30.17
N ARG A 169 -5.34 -19.49 29.15
CA ARG A 169 -4.52 -18.26 29.06
C ARG A 169 -5.19 -17.03 29.69
N ILE A 170 -6.52 -17.02 29.84
CA ILE A 170 -7.29 -15.83 30.28
C ILE A 170 -6.75 -15.24 31.58
N ASN A 171 -6.49 -16.05 32.61
CA ASN A 171 -6.00 -15.56 33.91
C ASN A 171 -4.61 -14.90 33.80
N GLY A 172 -3.79 -15.28 32.81
CA GLY A 172 -2.53 -14.60 32.50
C GLY A 172 -2.75 -13.24 31.82
N PHE A 173 -3.82 -13.08 31.04
CA PHE A 173 -4.20 -11.80 30.44
C PHE A 173 -4.83 -10.84 31.45
N VAL A 174 -5.67 -11.34 32.36
CA VAL A 174 -6.24 -10.56 33.47
C VAL A 174 -5.13 -9.93 34.32
N ARG A 175 -4.13 -10.73 34.73
CA ARG A 175 -2.94 -10.19 35.44
C ARG A 175 -2.20 -9.14 34.62
N GLN A 176 -1.93 -9.39 33.34
CA GLN A 176 -1.28 -8.39 32.48
C GLN A 176 -2.08 -7.10 32.35
N PHE A 177 -3.42 -7.16 32.27
CA PHE A 177 -4.27 -5.97 32.22
C PHE A 177 -4.19 -5.17 33.53
N LEU A 178 -4.33 -5.84 34.69
CA LEU A 178 -4.29 -5.19 36.00
C LEU A 178 -2.88 -4.66 36.34
N ASP A 179 -1.85 -5.49 36.20
CA ASP A 179 -0.50 -5.21 36.69
C ASP A 179 0.29 -4.25 35.77
N ILE A 180 0.08 -4.32 34.44
CA ILE A 180 0.82 -3.53 33.45
C ILE A 180 0.05 -2.28 33.02
N CYS A 181 -1.24 -2.40 32.70
CA CYS A 181 -2.02 -1.24 32.27
C CYS A 181 -2.54 -0.41 33.45
N LYS A 182 -2.67 -1.00 34.64
CA LYS A 182 -3.16 -0.35 35.88
C LYS A 182 -4.39 0.54 35.65
N PRO A 183 -5.47 0.00 35.06
CA PRO A 183 -6.69 0.75 34.79
C PRO A 183 -7.37 1.20 36.08
N SER A 184 -8.08 2.33 36.04
CA SER A 184 -8.96 2.78 37.12
C SER A 184 -10.21 1.90 37.17
N ILE A 185 -10.16 0.80 37.94
CA ILE A 185 -11.30 -0.12 38.10
C ILE A 185 -12.58 0.61 38.56
N PRO A 186 -12.55 1.55 39.54
CA PRO A 186 -13.75 2.31 39.91
C PRO A 186 -14.33 3.13 38.76
N GLU A 187 -13.48 3.77 37.94
CA GLU A 187 -13.94 4.53 36.77
C GLU A 187 -14.59 3.61 35.72
N LEU A 188 -13.99 2.46 35.43
CA LEU A 188 -14.55 1.50 34.48
C LEU A 188 -15.91 0.96 34.95
N LEU A 189 -16.08 0.72 36.25
CA LEU A 189 -17.35 0.31 36.85
C LEU A 189 -18.45 1.40 36.77
N THR A 190 -18.10 2.69 36.60
CA THR A 190 -19.11 3.71 36.26
C THR A 190 -19.65 3.60 34.82
N LYS A 191 -18.94 2.85 33.96
CA LYS A 191 -19.28 2.68 32.53
C LYS A 191 -20.02 1.38 32.24
N VAL A 192 -19.78 0.34 33.03
CA VAL A 192 -20.36 -0.99 32.79
C VAL A 192 -20.86 -1.60 34.10
N SER A 193 -22.16 -1.94 34.17
CA SER A 193 -22.83 -2.38 35.41
C SER A 193 -23.07 -3.88 35.48
N LYS A 194 -22.95 -4.59 34.35
CA LYS A 194 -23.10 -6.05 34.22
C LYS A 194 -21.96 -6.63 33.38
N PRO A 195 -21.67 -7.94 33.46
CA PRO A 195 -20.73 -8.58 32.55
C PRO A 195 -21.08 -8.37 31.08
N LEU A 196 -20.07 -8.29 30.22
CA LEU A 196 -20.19 -8.22 28.76
C LEU A 196 -20.39 -9.63 28.19
N ARG A 197 -21.27 -9.80 27.19
CA ARG A 197 -21.45 -11.10 26.51
C ARG A 197 -21.40 -10.98 24.98
N PRO A 198 -20.52 -11.73 24.30
CA PRO A 198 -20.52 -11.78 22.85
C PRO A 198 -21.75 -12.51 22.31
N VAL A 199 -22.36 -11.99 21.25
CA VAL A 199 -23.50 -12.60 20.53
C VAL A 199 -23.21 -12.57 19.04
N TRP A 200 -22.93 -13.70 18.41
CA TRP A 200 -22.48 -13.74 17.01
C TRP A 200 -23.62 -13.72 16.01
N ILE A 201 -23.52 -12.83 15.01
CA ILE A 201 -24.51 -12.66 13.95
C ILE A 201 -23.82 -12.67 12.58
N THR A 202 -24.44 -13.34 11.63
CA THR A 202 -23.99 -13.52 10.24
C THR A 202 -25.21 -13.36 9.32
N GLN A 203 -25.03 -13.15 8.01
CA GLN A 203 -26.16 -13.09 7.07
C GLN A 203 -27.06 -14.34 7.02
N THR A 204 -26.62 -15.48 7.60
CA THR A 204 -27.46 -16.70 7.74
C THR A 204 -28.17 -16.81 9.10
N SER A 205 -28.04 -15.80 9.96
CA SER A 205 -28.67 -15.77 11.29
C SER A 205 -30.08 -15.18 11.20
N THR A 206 -31.06 -15.80 11.85
CA THR A 206 -32.38 -15.17 12.06
C THR A 206 -32.23 -13.99 13.01
N LEU A 207 -32.65 -12.80 12.58
CA LEU A 207 -32.71 -11.62 13.43
C LEU A 207 -33.99 -11.62 14.28
N PRO A 208 -33.96 -11.09 15.51
CA PRO A 208 -35.16 -11.00 16.34
C PRO A 208 -36.15 -9.97 15.78
N GLU A 209 -37.45 -10.22 15.94
CA GLU A 209 -38.53 -9.33 15.49
C GLU A 209 -38.61 -8.03 16.30
N ALA A 210 -38.07 -8.03 17.53
CA ALA A 210 -37.98 -6.86 18.42
C ALA A 210 -36.69 -6.92 19.25
N PRO A 211 -36.14 -5.77 19.68
CA PRO A 211 -34.95 -5.70 20.55
C PRO A 211 -35.05 -6.60 21.79
N PRO A 212 -34.18 -7.61 21.96
CA PRO A 212 -34.24 -8.51 23.11
C PRO A 212 -33.81 -7.82 24.41
N ASP A 213 -34.52 -8.10 25.51
CA ASP A 213 -34.11 -7.65 26.85
C ASP A 213 -33.01 -8.57 27.43
N PHE A 214 -31.84 -7.98 27.70
CA PHE A 214 -30.69 -8.66 28.27
C PHE A 214 -30.52 -8.28 29.76
N THR A 215 -31.33 -8.92 30.60
CA THR A 215 -31.37 -8.62 32.04
C THR A 215 -30.07 -8.96 32.79
N GLY A 216 -29.34 -10.01 32.39
CA GLY A 216 -28.14 -10.50 33.09
C GLY A 216 -26.79 -9.99 32.59
N PHE A 217 -26.71 -9.37 31.40
CA PHE A 217 -25.45 -8.97 30.78
C PHE A 217 -25.63 -7.84 29.77
N HIS A 218 -24.55 -7.16 29.39
CA HIS A 218 -24.54 -6.21 28.28
C HIS A 218 -24.14 -6.95 26.98
N PRO A 219 -25.00 -7.01 25.94
CA PRO A 219 -24.66 -7.66 24.68
C PRO A 219 -23.60 -6.88 23.91
N VAL A 220 -22.59 -7.61 23.44
CA VAL A 220 -21.64 -7.16 22.41
C VAL A 220 -21.96 -8.01 21.17
N VAL A 221 -22.85 -7.51 20.31
CA VAL A 221 -23.29 -8.23 19.11
C VAL A 221 -22.17 -8.18 18.08
N LEU A 222 -21.70 -9.33 17.63
CA LEU A 222 -20.54 -9.49 16.76
C LEU A 222 -21.04 -9.80 15.35
N CYS A 223 -21.24 -8.74 14.57
CA CYS A 223 -21.81 -8.79 13.24
C CYS A 223 -20.72 -9.04 12.19
N THR A 224 -20.74 -10.21 11.57
CA THR A 224 -20.01 -10.45 10.32
C THR A 224 -20.84 -9.90 9.19
N ALA A 225 -20.44 -8.74 8.65
CA ALA A 225 -21.22 -7.99 7.65
C ALA A 225 -21.47 -8.81 6.38
N SER A 226 -20.42 -9.45 5.86
CA SER A 226 -20.47 -10.20 4.60
C SER A 226 -21.04 -11.61 4.74
N ARG A 227 -21.86 -12.04 3.77
CA ARG A 227 -22.22 -13.45 3.62
C ARG A 227 -21.02 -14.30 3.21
N ARG A 228 -21.04 -15.55 3.65
CA ARG A 228 -20.08 -16.58 3.25
C ARG A 228 -20.33 -17.01 1.80
N VAL A 229 -19.28 -17.01 0.98
CA VAL A 229 -19.28 -17.58 -0.37
C VAL A 229 -18.66 -18.97 -0.32
N ASN A 230 -19.42 -19.99 -0.72
CA ASN A 230 -18.99 -21.39 -0.74
C ASN A 230 -18.46 -21.78 -2.14
N GLY A 231 -17.53 -20.99 -2.68
CA GLY A 231 -17.07 -21.12 -4.07
C GLY A 231 -16.02 -20.09 -4.46
N ALA A 232 -15.85 -19.88 -5.77
CA ALA A 232 -15.07 -18.79 -6.31
C ALA A 232 -15.99 -17.58 -6.54
N GLU A 233 -15.57 -16.36 -6.17
CA GLU A 233 -16.40 -15.14 -6.19
C GLU A 233 -17.05 -14.84 -7.57
N ALA A 234 -16.51 -15.39 -8.68
CA ALA A 234 -17.12 -15.34 -10.00
C ALA A 234 -18.47 -16.10 -10.14
N SER A 235 -18.84 -17.01 -9.22
CA SER A 235 -20.16 -17.66 -9.22
C SER A 235 -21.28 -16.79 -8.63
N GLU A 236 -20.92 -15.66 -8.01
CA GLU A 236 -21.80 -14.93 -7.09
C GLU A 236 -22.51 -13.73 -7.72
N GLY A 237 -22.59 -13.68 -9.06
CA GLY A 237 -23.27 -12.61 -9.80
C GLY A 237 -22.63 -11.22 -9.61
N GLY A 238 -21.36 -11.16 -9.23
CA GLY A 238 -20.63 -9.92 -8.95
C GLY A 238 -20.51 -9.57 -7.45
N TYR A 239 -21.11 -10.35 -6.55
CA TYR A 239 -20.89 -10.15 -5.11
C TYR A 239 -19.50 -10.64 -4.65
N ILE A 240 -18.82 -9.83 -3.84
CA ILE A 240 -17.49 -10.11 -3.28
C ILE A 240 -17.61 -10.18 -1.75
N GLN A 241 -17.45 -11.38 -1.20
CA GLN A 241 -17.37 -11.57 0.24
C GLN A 241 -16.22 -10.76 0.85
N GLY A 242 -16.49 -9.96 1.88
CA GLY A 242 -15.48 -9.19 2.59
C GLY A 242 -14.81 -8.16 1.70
N ALA A 243 -15.57 -7.55 0.77
CA ALA A 243 -15.07 -6.62 -0.23
C ALA A 243 -14.09 -5.57 0.34
N ALA A 244 -14.32 -5.08 1.56
CA ALA A 244 -13.52 -4.05 2.22
C ALA A 244 -12.39 -4.49 3.18
N ASP A 245 -12.10 -5.79 3.35
CA ASP A 245 -11.09 -6.31 4.32
C ASP A 245 -9.67 -5.75 4.07
N ASP A 246 -8.90 -6.34 3.13
CA ASP A 246 -7.70 -5.70 2.56
C ASP A 246 -8.12 -4.79 1.39
N HIS A 247 -8.44 -3.54 1.70
CA HIS A 247 -8.85 -2.55 0.72
C HIS A 247 -7.66 -1.84 0.08
N GLU A 248 -6.48 -1.89 0.70
CA GLU A 248 -5.24 -1.28 0.17
C GLU A 248 -4.82 -1.86 -1.19
N ALA A 249 -5.34 -3.03 -1.56
CA ALA A 249 -5.09 -3.71 -2.83
C ALA A 249 -6.02 -3.27 -3.98
N TRP A 250 -7.09 -2.50 -3.72
CA TRP A 250 -8.08 -2.13 -4.74
C TRP A 250 -8.64 -0.71 -4.61
N SER A 251 -8.55 -0.05 -3.45
CA SER A 251 -9.28 1.19 -3.19
C SER A 251 -8.72 2.42 -3.90
N HIS A 252 -7.53 2.36 -4.50
CA HIS A 252 -6.84 3.51 -5.09
C HIS A 252 -6.71 4.73 -4.14
N GLY A 253 -6.68 4.49 -2.82
CA GLY A 253 -6.64 5.52 -1.80
C GLY A 253 -8.00 6.00 -1.29
N LEU A 254 -9.12 5.53 -1.88
CA LEU A 254 -10.48 5.79 -1.40
C LEU A 254 -10.61 5.41 0.08
N THR A 255 -11.12 6.34 0.88
CA THR A 255 -11.44 6.14 2.29
C THR A 255 -12.94 5.86 2.48
N PRO A 256 -13.38 5.24 3.59
CA PRO A 256 -14.81 5.10 3.88
C PRO A 256 -15.57 6.43 3.88
N SER A 257 -14.94 7.51 4.37
CA SER A 257 -15.53 8.85 4.42
C SER A 257 -15.83 9.39 3.02
N VAL A 258 -14.84 9.32 2.11
CA VAL A 258 -14.99 9.73 0.71
C VAL A 258 -15.99 8.85 -0.01
N PHE A 259 -15.94 7.53 0.21
CA PHE A 259 -16.89 6.57 -0.36
C PHE A 259 -18.33 6.94 0.00
N TRP A 260 -18.67 7.00 1.29
CA TRP A 260 -20.03 7.29 1.73
C TRP A 260 -20.53 8.65 1.25
N SER A 261 -19.66 9.68 1.25
CA SER A 261 -19.99 11.03 0.79
C SER A 261 -20.21 11.14 -0.73
N ASN A 262 -19.73 10.17 -1.52
CA ASN A 262 -19.76 10.21 -2.98
C ASN A 262 -20.33 8.92 -3.60
N LYS A 263 -21.03 8.08 -2.82
CA LYS A 263 -21.38 6.71 -3.20
C LYS A 263 -22.14 6.65 -4.53
N ASP A 264 -23.11 7.54 -4.74
CA ASP A 264 -23.96 7.52 -5.94
C ASP A 264 -23.16 7.88 -7.19
N LYS A 265 -22.24 8.87 -7.08
CA LYS A 265 -21.29 9.24 -8.14
C LYS A 265 -20.33 8.09 -8.46
N LEU A 266 -19.81 7.42 -7.43
CA LEU A 266 -18.90 6.27 -7.56
C LEU A 266 -19.59 5.00 -8.11
N LEU A 267 -20.90 4.85 -8.00
CA LEU A 267 -21.65 3.74 -8.61
C LEU A 267 -22.13 4.04 -10.03
N SER A 268 -22.29 5.32 -10.38
CA SER A 268 -22.79 5.74 -11.70
C SER A 268 -21.75 5.75 -12.82
N ILE A 269 -20.47 5.57 -12.48
CA ILE A 269 -19.33 5.74 -13.39
C ILE A 269 -18.79 4.38 -13.85
N ASN A 270 -18.32 4.34 -15.10
CA ASN A 270 -17.76 3.13 -15.70
C ASN A 270 -16.47 2.69 -14.98
N GLU A 271 -16.25 1.37 -14.87
CA GLU A 271 -15.10 0.78 -14.16
C GLU A 271 -13.73 1.33 -14.63
N GLU A 272 -13.60 1.66 -15.92
CA GLU A 272 -12.37 2.23 -16.52
C GLU A 272 -12.08 3.66 -16.04
N GLU A 273 -13.12 4.44 -15.71
CA GLU A 273 -13.02 5.83 -15.26
C GLU A 273 -12.90 5.94 -13.72
N LEU A 274 -13.28 4.90 -12.97
CA LEU A 274 -13.29 4.91 -11.50
C LEU A 274 -11.94 5.25 -10.85
N PRO A 275 -10.78 4.74 -11.30
CA PRO A 275 -9.50 5.11 -10.70
C PRO A 275 -9.19 6.61 -10.82
N GLY A 276 -9.57 7.24 -11.94
CA GLY A 276 -9.42 8.68 -12.15
C GLY A 276 -10.33 9.51 -11.24
N LEU A 277 -11.61 9.11 -11.13
CA LEU A 277 -12.55 9.75 -10.21
C LEU A 277 -12.11 9.59 -8.74
N ILE A 278 -11.64 8.42 -8.33
CA ILE A 278 -11.14 8.19 -6.97
C ILE A 278 -9.94 9.12 -6.70
N ALA A 279 -8.98 9.21 -7.62
CA ALA A 279 -7.83 10.10 -7.47
C ALA A 279 -8.25 11.58 -7.35
N GLN A 280 -9.27 12.03 -8.10
CA GLN A 280 -9.86 13.35 -7.94
C GLN A 280 -10.48 13.53 -6.54
N LEU A 281 -11.37 12.63 -6.12
CA LEU A 281 -12.10 12.75 -4.86
C LEU A 281 -11.18 12.69 -3.63
N VAL A 282 -10.13 11.87 -3.66
CA VAL A 282 -9.12 11.79 -2.58
C VAL A 282 -8.27 13.06 -2.52
N LYS A 283 -8.05 13.76 -3.65
CA LYS A 283 -7.38 15.07 -3.70
C LYS A 283 -8.29 16.21 -3.24
N GLU A 284 -9.59 16.07 -3.45
CA GLU A 284 -10.63 17.01 -2.99
C GLU A 284 -11.03 16.81 -1.52
N GLU A 285 -10.72 15.65 -0.92
CA GLU A 285 -10.95 15.37 0.51
C GLU A 285 -10.17 16.39 1.35
N ARG A 286 -10.90 17.37 1.91
CA ARG A 286 -10.35 18.27 2.92
C ARG A 286 -9.99 17.45 4.14
N SER A 287 -8.69 17.27 4.37
CA SER A 287 -8.18 16.65 5.58
C SER A 287 -8.71 17.39 6.82
N THR A 288 -9.03 16.63 7.87
CA THR A 288 -9.86 17.08 8.98
C THR A 288 -9.20 18.24 9.75
N ASP A 289 -9.99 19.24 10.12
CA ASP A 289 -9.52 20.34 10.97
C ASP A 289 -8.97 19.82 12.31
N ALA A 290 -7.95 20.50 12.83
CA ALA A 290 -7.34 20.14 14.09
C ALA A 290 -8.32 20.29 15.27
N ALA A 291 -8.74 19.15 15.80
CA ALA A 291 -9.32 19.03 17.13
C ALA A 291 -8.26 18.45 18.09
N PRO A 292 -7.57 19.28 18.90
CA PRO A 292 -6.62 18.78 19.89
C PRO A 292 -7.28 17.86 20.91
N ILE A 293 -6.63 16.74 21.21
CA ILE A 293 -7.09 15.73 22.18
C ILE A 293 -6.23 15.83 23.44
N LEU A 294 -6.84 16.14 24.59
CA LEU A 294 -6.20 16.10 25.90
C LEU A 294 -5.88 14.65 26.30
N VAL A 295 -4.61 14.36 26.55
CA VAL A 295 -4.15 13.03 26.97
C VAL A 295 -4.40 12.82 28.46
N ARG A 296 -5.39 12.01 28.80
CA ARG A 296 -5.66 11.66 30.20
C ARG A 296 -4.64 10.63 30.70
N PRO A 297 -4.25 10.66 32.00
CA PRO A 297 -4.77 11.51 33.07
C PRO A 297 -4.12 12.91 33.20
N THR A 298 -3.29 13.35 32.25
CA THR A 298 -2.72 14.71 32.30
C THR A 298 -3.80 15.79 32.16
N ALA A 299 -3.51 17.01 32.62
CA ALA A 299 -4.36 18.20 32.43
C ALA A 299 -3.82 19.14 31.32
N GLU A 300 -2.55 18.98 30.96
CA GLU A 300 -1.76 19.93 30.21
C GLU A 300 -1.22 19.41 28.87
N LEU A 301 -1.23 18.09 28.58
CA LEU A 301 -0.64 17.52 27.37
C LEU A 301 -1.68 17.17 26.30
N TRP A 302 -1.55 17.78 25.14
CA TRP A 302 -2.50 17.64 24.03
C TRP A 302 -1.82 17.12 22.76
N VAL A 303 -2.54 16.32 21.98
CA VAL A 303 -2.11 15.82 20.67
C VAL A 303 -3.05 16.30 19.57
N SER A 304 -2.52 16.76 18.44
CA SER A 304 -3.36 17.13 17.29
C SER A 304 -2.70 16.91 15.92
N THR A 305 -3.49 17.09 14.86
CA THR A 305 -2.96 17.37 13.52
C THR A 305 -2.52 18.85 13.42
N MET A 306 -1.83 19.22 12.35
CA MET A 306 -1.31 20.58 12.13
C MET A 306 -2.26 21.50 11.36
N GLN A 307 -3.34 20.97 10.78
CA GLN A 307 -4.20 21.71 9.86
C GLN A 307 -5.24 22.58 10.58
N ASN A 308 -5.33 23.85 10.21
CA ASN A 308 -6.27 24.83 10.80
C ASN A 308 -6.22 24.87 12.35
N LEU A 309 -5.01 24.64 12.88
CA LEU A 309 -4.75 24.47 14.30
C LEU A 309 -4.71 25.82 15.04
N ASP A 310 -5.62 25.99 16.00
CA ASP A 310 -5.56 27.12 16.94
C ASP A 310 -4.43 26.91 17.97
N LEU A 311 -3.55 27.90 18.06
CA LEU A 311 -2.39 27.93 18.95
C LEU A 311 -2.60 28.85 20.17
N ALA A 312 -3.69 29.62 20.21
CA ALA A 312 -3.99 30.50 21.34
C ALA A 312 -3.99 29.78 22.70
N PRO A 313 -4.61 28.58 22.85
CA PRO A 313 -4.76 27.92 24.16
C PRO A 313 -3.48 27.30 24.73
N PHE A 314 -2.40 27.19 23.97
CA PHE A 314 -1.22 26.38 24.31
C PHE A 314 0.01 27.27 24.55
N ASP A 315 0.73 27.05 25.64
CA ASP A 315 1.92 27.84 26.00
C ASP A 315 3.20 27.30 25.34
N ILE A 316 3.20 25.97 25.14
CA ILE A 316 4.33 25.18 24.63
C ILE A 316 3.84 24.37 23.43
N ILE A 317 4.59 24.40 22.33
CA ILE A 317 4.24 23.74 21.07
C ILE A 317 5.43 22.90 20.60
N ILE A 318 5.17 21.66 20.22
CA ILE A 318 6.15 20.72 19.67
C ILE A 318 5.58 20.19 18.35
N SER A 319 6.24 20.44 17.23
CA SER A 319 5.82 19.90 15.93
C SER A 319 6.79 18.83 15.41
N CYS A 320 6.24 17.79 14.79
CA CYS A 320 7.00 16.69 14.17
C CYS A 320 6.67 16.65 12.68
N SER A 321 7.47 17.35 11.87
CA SER A 321 7.15 17.66 10.48
C SER A 321 8.42 18.00 9.68
N PRO A 322 8.39 17.94 8.33
CA PRO A 322 9.53 18.38 7.51
C PRO A 322 9.80 19.87 7.74
N ASP A 323 8.74 20.68 7.61
CA ASP A 323 8.77 22.13 7.76
C ASP A 323 8.27 22.58 9.15
N PRO A 324 8.73 23.74 9.66
CA PRO A 324 8.25 24.28 10.92
C PRO A 324 6.79 24.74 10.82
N LEU A 325 6.09 24.70 11.95
CA LEU A 325 4.73 25.23 12.06
C LEU A 325 4.74 26.76 11.85
N THR A 326 3.80 27.24 11.02
CA THR A 326 3.60 28.66 10.76
C THR A 326 2.42 29.21 11.56
N THR A 327 2.44 30.52 11.83
CA THR A 327 1.33 31.24 12.47
C THR A 327 1.07 32.58 11.79
N THR A 328 -0.17 33.03 11.79
CA THR A 328 -0.56 34.38 11.35
C THR A 328 -0.49 35.42 12.47
N ASN A 329 -0.28 35.01 13.72
CA ASN A 329 -0.21 35.91 14.87
C ASN A 329 1.25 36.25 15.24
N PRO A 330 1.72 37.49 15.05
CA PRO A 330 3.10 37.88 15.35
C PRO A 330 3.51 37.72 16.82
N GLU A 331 2.56 37.82 17.74
CA GLU A 331 2.85 37.68 19.18
C GLU A 331 3.12 36.22 19.57
N PHE A 332 2.55 35.24 18.85
CA PHE A 332 2.83 33.83 19.15
C PHE A 332 4.29 33.47 18.88
N VAL A 333 4.94 34.10 17.91
CA VAL A 333 6.38 33.92 17.63
C VAL A 333 7.28 34.42 18.77
N LYS A 334 6.79 35.39 19.57
CA LYS A 334 7.51 35.93 20.72
C LYS A 334 7.18 35.21 22.03
N THR A 335 5.90 34.86 22.22
CA THR A 335 5.35 34.45 23.51
C THR A 335 5.33 32.94 23.73
N LYS A 336 5.14 32.13 22.68
CA LYS A 336 5.03 30.67 22.80
C LYS A 336 6.41 30.01 22.83
N LYS A 337 6.58 28.97 23.65
CA LYS A 337 7.78 28.11 23.63
C LYS A 337 7.61 27.07 22.53
N TYR A 338 8.55 26.99 21.60
CA TYR A 338 8.42 26.13 20.42
C TYR A 338 9.63 25.22 20.23
N LEU A 339 9.37 23.97 19.82
CA LEU A 339 10.35 22.99 19.38
C LEU A 339 9.90 22.36 18.06
N HIS A 340 10.70 22.52 17.01
CA HIS A 340 10.52 21.79 15.76
C HIS A 340 11.40 20.53 15.75
N LEU A 341 10.77 19.35 15.78
CA LEU A 341 11.41 18.07 15.50
C LEU A 341 11.34 17.81 13.99
N ARG A 342 12.50 17.79 13.33
CA ARG A 342 12.63 17.73 11.86
C ARG A 342 12.46 16.30 11.38
N CYS A 343 11.25 15.92 11.00
CA CYS A 343 10.92 14.55 10.63
C CYS A 343 10.22 14.50 9.28
N GLN A 344 10.66 13.61 8.39
CA GLN A 344 9.94 13.33 7.13
C GLN A 344 8.57 12.67 7.40
N THR A 345 7.79 12.40 6.35
CA THR A 345 6.52 11.69 6.49
C THR A 345 6.70 10.16 6.49
N GLY A 346 5.79 9.44 7.14
CA GLY A 346 5.75 7.97 7.13
C GLY A 346 7.00 7.30 7.70
N LYS A 347 7.46 6.22 7.04
CA LYS A 347 8.55 5.35 7.54
C LYS A 347 9.87 6.08 7.75
N LEU A 348 10.18 7.07 6.91
CA LEU A 348 11.38 7.89 7.05
C LEU A 348 11.26 8.80 8.28
N GLY A 349 10.10 9.44 8.47
CA GLY A 349 9.75 10.17 9.68
C GLY A 349 9.93 9.38 10.97
N SER A 350 9.49 8.11 10.99
CA SER A 350 9.71 7.23 12.14
C SER A 350 11.20 7.09 12.48
N ARG A 351 12.08 6.97 11.48
CA ARG A 351 13.54 6.87 11.67
C ARG A 351 14.10 8.20 12.18
N ASP A 352 13.76 9.29 11.52
CA ASP A 352 14.27 10.63 11.83
C ASP A 352 13.90 11.03 13.26
N LEU A 353 12.67 10.73 13.69
CA LEU A 353 12.21 10.94 15.07
C LEU A 353 13.16 10.35 16.12
N ARG A 354 13.83 9.22 15.86
CA ARG A 354 14.80 8.64 16.81
C ARG A 354 15.99 9.56 17.08
N ALA A 355 16.45 10.28 16.06
CA ALA A 355 17.54 11.25 16.17
C ALA A 355 17.07 12.60 16.75
N GLU A 356 15.79 12.93 16.57
CA GLU A 356 15.19 14.19 17.03
C GLU A 356 14.73 14.15 18.50
N LEU A 357 14.27 13.00 19.02
CA LEU A 357 13.81 12.84 20.41
C LEU A 357 14.80 13.29 21.52
N PRO A 358 16.13 13.16 21.40
CA PRO A 358 17.09 13.74 22.34
C PRO A 358 16.86 15.23 22.66
N HIS A 359 16.43 16.04 21.68
CA HIS A 359 16.18 17.47 21.85
C HIS A 359 15.07 17.76 22.87
N LEU A 360 14.17 16.81 23.17
CA LEU A 360 13.16 16.98 24.21
C LEU A 360 13.78 17.29 25.58
N ARG A 361 14.94 16.71 25.92
CA ARG A 361 15.58 16.95 27.23
C ARG A 361 16.18 18.35 27.32
N ALA A 362 16.85 18.79 26.26
CA ALA A 362 17.41 20.14 26.14
C ALA A 362 16.31 21.21 26.05
N PHE A 363 15.15 20.89 25.48
CA PHE A 363 14.00 21.80 25.46
C PHE A 363 13.33 21.89 26.82
N PHE A 364 12.97 20.76 27.44
CA PHE A 364 12.28 20.75 28.74
C PHE A 364 13.11 21.41 29.85
N SER A 365 14.44 21.31 29.84
CA SER A 365 15.29 22.02 30.82
C SER A 365 15.20 23.55 30.76
N THR A 366 14.69 24.12 29.64
CA THR A 366 14.42 25.57 29.50
C THR A 366 13.01 25.98 29.93
N LEU A 367 12.15 25.02 30.30
CA LEU A 367 10.76 25.26 30.68
C LEU A 367 10.61 25.47 32.20
N PRO A 368 9.60 26.23 32.65
CA PRO A 368 9.31 26.39 34.07
C PRO A 368 9.01 25.03 34.75
N PRO A 369 9.24 24.90 36.08
CA PRO A 369 9.08 23.63 36.82
C PRO A 369 7.73 22.92 36.63
N SER A 370 6.66 23.72 36.55
CA SER A 370 5.35 23.31 36.06
C SER A 370 5.16 23.97 34.68
N PRO A 371 5.25 23.21 33.58
CA PRO A 371 4.94 23.72 32.26
C PRO A 371 3.44 24.03 32.15
N GLY A 372 3.11 25.05 31.34
CA GLY A 372 1.74 25.33 30.94
C GLY A 372 1.20 24.29 29.94
N LYS A 373 0.18 24.66 29.16
CA LYS A 373 -0.43 23.73 28.20
C LYS A 373 0.56 23.40 27.06
N ILE A 374 0.87 22.12 26.91
CA ILE A 374 1.76 21.55 25.89
C ILE A 374 0.93 20.95 24.76
N LEU A 375 1.20 21.37 23.53
CA LEU A 375 0.66 20.77 22.32
C LEU A 375 1.73 20.02 21.54
N VAL A 376 1.46 18.78 21.15
CA VAL A 376 2.30 17.97 20.27
C VAL A 376 1.54 17.69 18.97
N CYS A 377 2.09 18.09 17.82
CA CYS A 377 1.42 18.00 16.52
C CYS A 377 2.29 17.39 15.41
N CYS A 378 1.65 16.73 14.45
CA CYS A 378 2.26 16.23 13.21
C CYS A 378 1.19 16.20 12.11
N PRO A 379 1.54 16.04 10.81
CA PRO A 379 0.57 16.12 9.71
C PRO A 379 -0.63 15.16 9.79
N THR A 380 -0.51 14.04 10.52
CA THR A 380 -1.59 13.05 10.65
C THR A 380 -2.31 13.08 12.00
N GLY A 381 -1.73 13.72 13.02
CA GLY A 381 -2.15 13.63 14.42
C GLY A 381 -2.14 12.22 15.06
N LYS A 382 -1.72 11.19 14.32
CA LYS A 382 -1.86 9.76 14.68
C LYS A 382 -0.53 8.99 14.66
N ASP A 383 0.56 9.64 14.28
CA ASP A 383 1.88 9.03 14.08
C ASP A 383 2.97 9.67 14.97
N LEU A 384 3.81 10.53 14.40
CA LEU A 384 5.00 11.06 15.08
C LEU A 384 4.64 11.87 16.33
N SER A 385 3.57 12.66 16.30
CA SER A 385 3.09 13.39 17.47
C SER A 385 2.75 12.46 18.64
N VAL A 386 2.09 11.33 18.37
CA VAL A 386 1.76 10.31 19.36
C VAL A 386 3.03 9.64 19.91
N GLY A 387 4.03 9.39 19.05
CA GLY A 387 5.34 8.89 19.46
C GLY A 387 6.09 9.85 20.40
N THR A 388 6.18 11.13 20.02
CA THR A 388 6.76 12.21 20.83
C THR A 388 6.03 12.39 22.15
N THR A 389 4.70 12.30 22.14
CA THR A 389 3.85 12.37 23.34
C THR A 389 4.11 11.20 24.28
N LEU A 390 4.26 9.97 23.75
CA LEU A 390 4.67 8.82 24.56
C LEU A 390 6.06 9.00 25.18
N ALA A 391 7.00 9.61 24.46
CA ALA A 391 8.32 9.95 25.01
C ALA A 391 8.20 10.98 26.15
N ILE A 392 7.37 12.01 25.99
CA ILE A 392 7.11 13.01 27.03
C ILE A 392 6.49 12.36 28.28
N LEU A 393 5.45 11.52 28.12
CA LEU A 393 4.84 10.78 29.21
C LEU A 393 5.82 9.85 29.95
N CYS A 394 6.79 9.27 29.25
CA CYS A 394 7.81 8.43 29.87
C CYS A 394 8.89 9.24 30.60
N LEU A 395 9.22 10.45 30.13
CA LEU A 395 10.35 11.25 30.60
C LEU A 395 10.01 12.32 31.65
N PHE A 396 8.76 12.81 31.65
CA PHE A 396 8.39 14.04 32.35
C PHE A 396 7.05 13.95 33.12
N ALA A 397 6.24 12.90 32.91
CA ALA A 397 4.99 12.69 33.63
C ALA A 397 5.16 11.71 34.79
N ASP A 398 4.54 12.04 35.93
CA ASP A 398 4.43 11.14 37.08
C ASP A 398 3.29 10.10 36.94
N ASP A 399 3.09 9.26 37.96
CA ASP A 399 2.03 8.25 37.96
C ASP A 399 0.60 8.80 38.13
N LYS A 400 0.45 10.10 38.41
CA LYS A 400 -0.84 10.80 38.46
C LYS A 400 -1.14 11.57 37.16
N GLY A 401 -0.15 11.72 36.28
CA GLY A 401 -0.25 12.47 35.02
C GLY A 401 0.24 13.92 35.09
N SER A 402 0.82 14.37 36.21
CA SER A 402 1.40 15.71 36.31
C SER A 402 2.73 15.74 35.55
N ILE A 403 2.94 16.76 34.73
CA ILE A 403 4.18 16.97 33.98
C ILE A 403 5.08 17.96 34.71
N SER A 404 6.38 17.69 34.73
CA SER A 404 7.39 18.62 35.23
C SER A 404 8.53 18.80 34.23
N SER A 405 9.21 19.95 34.25
CA SER A 405 10.47 20.12 33.50
C SER A 405 11.62 19.27 34.05
N ARG A 406 11.49 18.77 35.29
CA ARG A 406 12.44 17.82 35.90
C ARG A 406 12.00 16.38 35.64
N GLN A 407 12.97 15.52 35.36
CA GLN A 407 12.69 14.11 35.08
C GLN A 407 12.41 13.34 36.39
N PRO A 408 11.39 12.46 36.43
CA PRO A 408 11.21 11.53 37.53
C PRO A 408 12.44 10.62 37.68
N THR A 409 12.74 10.16 38.89
CA THR A 409 13.79 9.18 39.18
C THR A 409 13.43 7.74 38.77
N GLN A 410 12.48 7.58 37.85
CA GLN A 410 11.83 6.32 37.52
C GLN A 410 12.60 5.57 36.42
N ASN A 411 12.87 4.28 36.63
CA ASN A 411 13.57 3.45 35.66
C ASN A 411 12.65 3.10 34.48
N ILE A 412 12.96 3.64 33.30
CA ILE A 412 12.16 3.48 32.08
C ILE A 412 12.45 2.12 31.45
N ASN A 413 11.47 1.22 31.53
CA ASN A 413 11.53 -0.11 30.93
C ASN A 413 10.30 -0.39 30.04
N LYS A 414 10.32 -1.54 29.35
CA LYS A 414 9.28 -1.94 28.38
C LYS A 414 7.89 -2.08 29.00
N THR A 415 7.79 -2.37 30.30
CA THR A 415 6.51 -2.43 31.04
C THR A 415 5.99 -1.02 31.32
N TYR A 416 6.85 -0.12 31.77
CA TYR A 416 6.52 1.28 32.00
C TYR A 416 6.10 2.03 30.71
N ILE A 417 6.80 1.79 29.59
CA ILE A 417 6.41 2.35 28.28
C ILE A 417 5.03 1.82 27.84
N LYS A 418 4.70 0.55 28.11
CA LYS A 418 3.34 0.02 27.86
C LYS A 418 2.28 0.69 28.74
N GLN A 419 2.59 0.95 30.02
CA GLN A 419 1.69 1.66 30.94
C GLN A 419 1.40 3.08 30.43
N ARG A 420 2.42 3.85 30.05
CA ARG A 420 2.24 5.20 29.46
C ARG A 420 1.59 5.17 28.08
N LEU A 421 1.79 4.11 27.29
CA LEU A 421 1.07 3.93 26.01
C LEU A 421 -0.42 3.61 26.21
N ALA A 422 -0.79 2.90 27.29
CA ALA A 422 -2.19 2.65 27.61
C ALA A 422 -2.96 3.95 27.84
N TRP A 423 -2.35 4.96 28.49
CA TRP A 423 -2.96 6.29 28.69
C TRP A 423 -3.35 6.98 27.37
N LEU A 424 -2.51 6.87 26.35
CA LEU A 424 -2.82 7.38 25.02
C LEU A 424 -3.99 6.61 24.38
N THR A 425 -3.91 5.28 24.36
CA THR A 425 -4.89 4.45 23.64
C THR A 425 -6.22 4.27 24.37
N THR A 426 -6.32 4.62 25.66
CA THR A 426 -7.58 4.77 26.39
C THR A 426 -8.15 6.19 26.33
N THR A 427 -7.32 7.21 26.10
CA THR A 427 -7.80 8.57 25.78
C THR A 427 -8.50 8.59 24.43
N SER A 428 -7.88 8.01 23.40
CA SER A 428 -8.50 7.82 22.09
C SER A 428 -7.85 6.65 21.33
N PRO A 429 -8.62 5.80 20.63
CA PRO A 429 -8.07 4.71 19.82
C PRO A 429 -7.14 5.18 18.71
N SER A 430 -7.28 6.43 18.25
CA SER A 430 -6.43 7.02 17.20
C SER A 430 -5.05 7.41 17.71
N LEU A 431 -4.85 7.55 19.02
CA LEU A 431 -3.56 7.87 19.64
C LEU A 431 -2.70 6.61 19.82
N ASN A 432 -2.49 5.88 18.72
CA ASN A 432 -1.81 4.60 18.71
C ASN A 432 -0.68 4.57 17.67
N PRO A 433 0.58 4.89 18.04
CA PRO A 433 1.63 5.21 17.09
C PRO A 433 2.01 3.98 16.24
N PRO A 434 2.25 4.13 14.93
CA PRO A 434 2.72 3.06 14.04
C PRO A 434 3.93 2.28 14.58
N ARG A 435 4.09 1.03 14.13
CA ARG A 435 5.15 0.13 14.64
C ARG A 435 6.55 0.74 14.53
N GLY A 436 6.87 1.41 13.42
CA GLY A 436 8.17 2.08 13.23
C GLY A 436 8.40 3.18 14.25
N THR A 437 7.43 4.09 14.40
CA THR A 437 7.47 5.18 15.39
C THR A 437 7.59 4.66 16.82
N LEU A 438 6.83 3.62 17.19
CA LEU A 438 6.96 2.96 18.49
C LEU A 438 8.33 2.28 18.67
N GLN A 439 8.92 1.70 17.63
CA GLN A 439 10.28 1.14 17.69
C GLN A 439 11.32 2.22 17.95
N SER A 440 11.22 3.38 17.27
CA SER A 440 12.10 4.52 17.49
C SER A 440 12.00 5.10 18.90
N VAL A 441 10.79 5.27 19.43
CA VAL A 441 10.56 5.72 20.82
C VAL A 441 11.16 4.72 21.81
N ASN A 442 10.90 3.42 21.65
CA ASN A 442 11.50 2.40 22.53
C ASN A 442 13.03 2.43 22.48
N ALA A 443 13.62 2.57 21.29
CA ALA A 443 15.08 2.52 21.10
C ALA A 443 15.81 3.84 21.44
N TYR A 444 15.06 4.90 21.77
CA TYR A 444 15.54 6.12 22.42
C TYR A 444 15.38 6.05 23.96
N LEU A 445 14.22 5.55 24.44
CA LEU A 445 13.91 5.44 25.87
C LEU A 445 14.66 4.31 26.58
N MET A 446 15.01 3.25 25.86
CA MET A 446 15.77 2.08 26.33
C MET A 446 16.97 1.85 25.38
N PRO A 447 18.03 2.68 25.45
CA PRO A 447 19.23 2.46 24.67
C PRO A 447 19.94 1.17 25.11
N ASP A 448 20.55 0.46 24.17
CA ASP A 448 21.30 -0.76 24.44
C ASP A 448 22.63 -0.41 25.16
N PRO A 449 22.92 -0.98 26.35
CA PRO A 449 24.17 -0.72 27.07
C PRO A 449 25.44 -1.12 26.28
N SER A 450 25.32 -2.02 25.31
CA SER A 450 26.42 -2.52 24.48
C SER A 450 26.61 -1.75 23.17
N ALA A 451 25.65 -0.91 22.78
CA ALA A 451 25.84 0.02 21.68
C ALA A 451 26.81 1.12 22.11
N SER A 452 28.04 1.09 21.59
CA SER A 452 29.02 2.14 21.82
C SER A 452 28.40 3.49 21.46
N ARG A 453 28.54 4.49 22.35
CA ARG A 453 28.23 5.87 22.01
C ARG A 453 29.14 6.24 20.83
N SER A 454 28.55 6.34 19.64
CA SER A 454 29.10 7.18 18.59
C SER A 454 29.29 8.57 19.20
N PRO A 455 30.39 9.30 18.91
CA PRO A 455 30.66 10.57 19.57
C PRO A 455 29.44 11.47 19.44
N GLU A 456 28.86 11.82 20.59
CA GLU A 456 27.67 12.66 20.66
C GLU A 456 28.02 13.99 19.99
N THR A 457 27.27 14.37 18.95
CA THR A 457 27.18 15.78 18.58
C THR A 457 26.61 16.49 19.79
N ASP A 458 27.49 17.21 20.48
CA ASP A 458 27.25 17.79 21.79
C ASP A 458 25.94 18.59 21.80
N PRO A 459 24.91 18.20 22.58
CA PRO A 459 23.58 18.82 22.54
C PRO A 459 23.53 20.13 23.35
N THR A 460 24.66 20.83 23.47
CA THR A 460 24.87 22.01 24.31
C THR A 460 24.18 23.28 23.80
N ASN A 461 23.68 23.27 22.56
CA ASN A 461 22.73 24.27 22.08
C ASN A 461 21.39 23.60 21.74
N PRO A 462 20.29 23.87 22.47
CA PRO A 462 18.98 23.52 21.98
C PRO A 462 18.74 24.27 20.66
N PRO A 463 18.18 23.63 19.62
CA PRO A 463 17.78 24.36 18.42
C PRO A 463 16.62 25.28 18.80
N THR A 464 16.94 26.54 19.12
CA THR A 464 15.98 27.59 19.53
C THR A 464 15.10 27.96 18.34
N THR A 465 14.17 27.07 18.05
CA THR A 465 13.27 27.16 16.92
C THR A 465 12.16 28.13 17.29
N LYS A 466 12.07 29.22 16.53
CA LYS A 466 10.95 30.16 16.62
C LYS A 466 9.85 29.70 15.67
N LEU A 467 8.59 29.92 16.06
CA LEU A 467 7.47 29.74 15.13
C LEU A 467 7.68 30.66 13.93
N ALA A 468 7.37 30.17 12.72
CA ALA A 468 7.49 30.97 11.52
C ALA A 468 6.25 31.86 11.35
N LEU A 469 6.45 33.15 11.03
CA LEU A 469 5.35 34.01 10.61
C LEU A 469 4.96 33.67 9.17
N ARG A 470 3.66 33.47 8.93
CA ARG A 470 3.14 33.27 7.58
C ARG A 470 3.06 34.64 6.90
N GLU A 471 4.00 34.93 6.00
CA GLU A 471 3.98 36.16 5.21
C GLU A 471 2.72 36.21 4.33
N THR A 472 1.84 37.16 4.63
CA THR A 472 0.68 37.47 3.78
C THR A 472 1.13 38.45 2.69
N ASN A 473 1.62 37.94 1.57
CA ASN A 473 1.69 38.73 0.36
C ASN A 473 1.43 37.94 -0.92
N THR A 474 0.52 38.48 -1.71
CA THR A 474 0.32 38.17 -3.12
C THR A 474 1.58 38.43 -3.96
N LYS A 475 1.71 37.66 -5.05
CA LYS A 475 2.72 37.70 -6.13
C LYS A 475 3.96 36.83 -5.90
N GLU A 476 4.09 35.82 -6.76
CA GLU A 476 5.33 35.11 -7.03
C GLU A 476 6.39 36.08 -7.61
N PRO A 477 7.65 36.01 -7.15
CA PRO A 477 8.79 36.57 -7.86
C PRO A 477 9.51 35.48 -8.67
N MET A 478 9.70 35.73 -9.97
CA MET A 478 10.60 34.92 -10.81
C MET A 478 12.05 35.04 -10.33
N SER A 479 12.77 33.93 -10.22
CA SER A 479 14.23 33.91 -10.03
C SER A 479 14.96 33.50 -11.31
N ASN A 480 15.61 34.48 -11.95
CA ASN A 480 16.64 34.21 -12.96
C ASN A 480 17.87 33.57 -12.29
N HIS A 481 18.49 32.60 -12.95
CA HIS A 481 19.88 32.22 -12.68
C HIS A 481 20.78 32.47 -13.90
N PRO A 482 22.03 32.92 -13.70
CA PRO A 482 22.91 33.35 -14.76
C PRO A 482 23.60 32.18 -15.47
N ASN A 483 23.98 32.43 -16.72
CA ASN A 483 24.67 31.50 -17.60
C ASN A 483 26.18 31.46 -17.28
N ALA A 484 26.81 30.29 -17.29
CA ALA A 484 28.26 30.13 -17.19
C ALA A 484 28.74 29.07 -18.21
N SER A 485 29.46 29.55 -19.22
CA SER A 485 29.94 28.77 -20.36
C SER A 485 31.29 28.11 -20.12
N LEU A 486 31.48 26.88 -20.62
CA LEU A 486 32.78 26.41 -21.08
C LEU A 486 32.64 25.69 -22.43
N THR A 487 33.51 26.04 -23.38
CA THR A 487 33.56 25.55 -24.76
C THR A 487 34.46 24.32 -24.92
N PRO A 488 34.30 23.53 -26.00
CA PRO A 488 34.94 22.22 -26.15
C PRO A 488 36.30 22.27 -26.87
N THR A 489 37.10 21.22 -26.68
CA THR A 489 38.28 20.90 -27.50
C THR A 489 38.15 19.54 -28.19
N THR A 490 38.14 19.58 -29.52
CA THR A 490 38.36 18.49 -30.50
C THR A 490 39.76 17.84 -30.33
N ASN A 491 40.14 16.63 -30.79
CA ASN A 491 39.64 15.55 -31.67
C ASN A 491 40.64 14.34 -31.48
N PRO A 492 40.71 13.27 -32.30
CA PRO A 492 39.69 12.32 -32.78
C PRO A 492 40.09 10.81 -32.58
N SER A 493 39.13 9.86 -32.49
CA SER A 493 39.20 8.51 -33.13
C SER A 493 38.06 7.55 -32.69
N LEU A 494 37.41 6.91 -33.69
CA LEU A 494 36.61 5.68 -33.57
C LEU A 494 37.55 4.47 -33.90
N PRO A 495 37.30 3.21 -33.45
CA PRO A 495 36.02 2.51 -33.27
C PRO A 495 35.89 1.82 -31.88
N LEU A 496 34.80 1.17 -31.43
CA LEU A 496 33.82 0.27 -32.07
C LEU A 496 32.39 0.53 -31.55
N ASN A 497 31.43 0.68 -32.46
CA ASN A 497 30.05 1.02 -32.13
C ASN A 497 29.13 -0.24 -32.09
N ILE A 498 29.53 -1.28 -31.36
CA ILE A 498 28.91 -2.63 -31.40
C ILE A 498 27.40 -2.60 -31.12
N PRO A 499 26.88 -1.94 -30.07
CA PRO A 499 25.45 -1.93 -29.78
C PRO A 499 24.63 -1.27 -30.89
N THR A 500 25.18 -0.25 -31.56
CA THR A 500 24.55 0.37 -32.74
C THR A 500 24.50 -0.57 -33.94
N THR A 501 25.59 -1.29 -34.24
CA THR A 501 25.62 -2.31 -35.31
C THR A 501 24.66 -3.47 -35.02
N LEU A 502 24.59 -3.90 -33.76
CA LEU A 502 23.69 -4.97 -33.32
C LEU A 502 22.22 -4.53 -33.42
N PHE A 503 21.89 -3.32 -32.97
CA PHE A 503 20.56 -2.75 -33.06
C PHE A 503 20.10 -2.60 -34.52
N ALA A 504 20.99 -2.12 -35.39
CA ALA A 504 20.76 -2.08 -36.83
C ALA A 504 20.56 -3.47 -37.45
N SER A 505 21.19 -4.52 -36.90
CA SER A 505 21.04 -5.91 -37.38
C SER A 505 19.78 -6.62 -36.88
N LEU A 506 19.12 -6.13 -35.82
CA LEU A 506 17.79 -6.59 -35.41
C LEU A 506 16.71 -6.11 -36.39
N TYR A 507 16.88 -4.90 -36.93
CA TYR A 507 16.00 -4.29 -37.94
C TYR A 507 16.25 -4.87 -39.33
N ASN A 508 15.22 -5.45 -39.94
CA ASN A 508 15.30 -5.97 -41.31
C ASN A 508 13.92 -5.91 -41.98
N ASN A 509 13.77 -5.03 -42.99
CA ASN A 509 12.48 -4.77 -43.66
C ASN A 509 11.93 -5.94 -44.51
N SER A 510 12.71 -7.01 -44.73
CA SER A 510 12.38 -8.00 -45.77
C SER A 510 12.21 -9.44 -45.30
N LYS A 511 12.50 -9.77 -44.03
CA LYS A 511 12.33 -11.13 -43.47
C LYS A 511 12.02 -11.09 -41.97
N SER A 512 11.02 -11.86 -41.54
CA SER A 512 10.76 -12.13 -40.12
C SER A 512 11.78 -13.09 -39.51
N TRP A 513 12.08 -12.91 -38.23
CA TRP A 513 12.78 -13.90 -37.42
C TRP A 513 11.87 -15.10 -37.15
N THR A 514 12.36 -16.31 -37.33
CA THR A 514 11.70 -17.51 -36.77
C THR A 514 12.25 -17.71 -35.35
N PHE A 515 11.39 -18.08 -34.39
CA PHE A 515 11.84 -18.33 -33.02
C PHE A 515 11.26 -19.59 -32.41
N THR A 516 12.06 -20.18 -31.53
CA THR A 516 11.64 -21.24 -30.60
C THR A 516 11.92 -20.76 -29.18
N ARG A 517 10.94 -20.89 -28.28
CA ARG A 517 11.06 -20.54 -26.86
C ARG A 517 10.74 -21.75 -26.00
N HIS A 518 11.66 -22.15 -25.13
CA HIS A 518 11.37 -23.13 -24.09
C HIS A 518 11.06 -22.40 -22.78
N LEU A 519 9.90 -22.72 -22.20
CA LEU A 519 9.42 -22.15 -20.94
C LEU A 519 9.32 -23.28 -19.91
N SER A 520 9.99 -23.12 -18.78
CA SER A 520 9.92 -24.08 -17.66
C SER A 520 9.61 -23.33 -16.37
N SER A 521 8.45 -23.58 -15.78
CA SER A 521 8.06 -23.05 -14.48
C SER A 521 8.12 -24.12 -13.39
N THR A 522 8.51 -23.71 -12.19
CA THR A 522 8.45 -24.53 -10.98
C THR A 522 7.09 -24.44 -10.27
N LEU A 523 6.21 -23.52 -10.69
CA LEU A 523 4.89 -23.31 -10.11
C LEU A 523 3.84 -24.20 -10.82
N PRO A 524 3.12 -25.09 -10.11
CA PRO A 524 2.10 -25.97 -10.72
C PRO A 524 0.95 -25.24 -11.43
N THR A 525 0.78 -23.95 -11.16
CA THR A 525 -0.25 -23.08 -11.76
C THR A 525 0.18 -22.44 -13.08
N HIS A 526 1.43 -22.59 -13.49
CA HIS A 526 1.99 -21.98 -14.71
C HIS A 526 2.47 -23.09 -15.67
N PRO A 527 2.02 -23.10 -16.94
CA PRO A 527 2.36 -24.19 -17.85
C PRO A 527 3.81 -24.08 -18.36
N SER A 528 4.56 -25.17 -18.20
CA SER A 528 5.80 -25.40 -18.96
C SER A 528 5.48 -25.89 -20.38
N GLY A 529 6.33 -25.58 -21.35
CA GLY A 529 6.09 -25.91 -22.75
C GLY A 529 7.03 -25.21 -23.73
N THR A 530 6.73 -25.32 -25.03
CA THR A 530 7.52 -24.72 -26.11
C THR A 530 6.64 -23.81 -26.97
N VAL A 531 7.09 -22.58 -27.22
CA VAL A 531 6.54 -21.70 -28.29
C VAL A 531 7.35 -21.92 -29.56
N THR A 532 6.70 -21.99 -30.70
CA THR A 532 7.31 -21.71 -32.01
C THR A 532 6.53 -20.60 -32.72
N GLY A 533 7.22 -19.71 -33.43
CA GLY A 533 6.56 -18.57 -34.06
C GLY A 533 7.47 -17.69 -34.89
N THR A 534 6.95 -16.52 -35.27
CA THR A 534 7.67 -15.47 -35.99
C THR A 534 7.68 -14.15 -35.22
N ALA A 535 8.75 -13.38 -35.40
CA ALA A 535 8.91 -12.06 -34.82
C ALA A 535 9.47 -11.05 -35.82
N THR A 536 9.10 -9.78 -35.66
CA THR A 536 9.54 -8.66 -36.50
C THR A 536 9.98 -7.49 -35.64
N PHE A 537 10.93 -6.71 -36.17
CA PHE A 537 11.33 -5.41 -35.63
C PHE A 537 11.03 -4.37 -36.70
N THR A 538 10.14 -3.42 -36.41
CA THR A 538 9.77 -2.31 -37.31
C THR A 538 10.15 -0.98 -36.69
N PRO A 539 10.41 0.09 -37.47
CA PRO A 539 10.69 1.41 -36.90
C PRO A 539 9.53 1.90 -36.04
N TYR A 540 9.82 2.52 -34.91
CA TYR A 540 8.81 3.11 -34.04
C TYR A 540 9.04 4.62 -33.92
N GLU A 541 8.17 5.39 -34.56
CA GLU A 541 8.22 6.85 -34.50
C GLU A 541 7.44 7.34 -33.27
N LEU A 542 8.04 8.27 -32.53
CA LEU A 542 7.39 8.92 -31.38
C LEU A 542 6.50 10.05 -31.89
N PRO A 543 5.33 10.33 -31.27
CA PRO A 543 4.48 11.43 -31.68
C PRO A 543 5.21 12.77 -31.54
N SER A 544 5.36 13.51 -32.64
CA SER A 544 5.96 14.86 -32.59
C SER A 544 4.92 15.89 -32.12
N THR A 545 5.23 16.60 -31.05
CA THR A 545 4.39 17.68 -30.49
C THR A 545 4.34 18.88 -31.43
N THR A 546 3.20 19.06 -32.10
CA THR A 546 2.94 20.21 -33.00
C THR A 546 2.40 21.41 -32.22
N THR A 547 3.28 22.35 -31.88
CA THR A 547 2.88 23.67 -31.37
C THR A 547 2.23 24.49 -32.48
N SER A 548 0.91 24.65 -32.46
CA SER A 548 0.18 25.52 -33.40
C SER A 548 -0.34 26.78 -32.70
N THR A 549 0.33 27.89 -32.92
CA THR A 549 -0.20 29.24 -32.69
C THR A 549 -1.01 29.67 -33.91
N GLY A 550 -2.30 29.99 -33.74
CA GLY A 550 -3.15 30.41 -34.86
C GLY A 550 -4.59 30.75 -34.47
N THR A 551 -4.92 32.04 -34.49
CA THR A 551 -6.28 32.57 -34.30
C THR A 551 -7.14 32.46 -35.57
N GLY A 552 -8.44 32.10 -35.47
CA GLY A 552 -9.39 32.38 -36.56
C GLY A 552 -10.67 31.53 -36.65
N THR A 553 -11.78 32.11 -36.20
CA THR A 553 -13.17 32.01 -36.77
C THR A 553 -13.73 30.68 -37.30
N THR A 554 -14.74 30.18 -36.58
CA THR A 554 -16.05 29.66 -37.02
C THR A 554 -16.25 29.16 -38.48
N THR A 555 -16.48 27.85 -38.65
CA THR A 555 -17.62 27.29 -39.44
C THR A 555 -17.69 25.76 -39.31
N THR A 556 -18.90 25.19 -39.31
CA THR A 556 -19.19 23.75 -39.32
C THR A 556 -19.17 23.16 -40.73
N PRO A 557 -18.67 21.93 -40.92
CA PRO A 557 -19.41 20.98 -41.76
C PRO A 557 -19.39 19.50 -41.30
N THR A 558 -20.31 18.73 -41.90
CA THR A 558 -20.62 17.30 -41.71
C THR A 558 -19.59 16.34 -42.36
N PRO A 559 -19.63 15.01 -42.06
CA PRO A 559 -18.55 14.08 -42.39
C PRO A 559 -18.71 13.38 -43.75
N SER A 560 -17.62 13.27 -44.53
CA SER A 560 -17.46 12.21 -45.54
C SER A 560 -16.02 12.04 -46.05
N SER A 561 -15.74 10.84 -46.59
CA SER A 561 -14.59 10.42 -47.42
C SER A 561 -13.29 9.94 -46.75
N LEU A 562 -12.82 8.77 -47.21
CA LEU A 562 -11.48 8.21 -46.98
C LEU A 562 -10.49 8.69 -48.05
N PRO A 563 -9.21 8.89 -47.71
CA PRO A 563 -8.07 8.74 -48.63
C PRO A 563 -7.22 7.51 -48.22
N LYS A 564 -7.18 6.43 -49.02
CA LYS A 564 -6.31 6.21 -50.20
C LYS A 564 -4.80 6.32 -49.95
N LEU A 565 -4.17 5.15 -50.04
CA LEU A 565 -2.74 4.88 -50.08
C LEU A 565 -2.12 5.36 -51.41
N ASN A 566 -1.00 6.13 -51.37
CA ASN A 566 0.16 6.02 -52.29
C ASN A 566 1.13 7.22 -52.17
N SER A 567 2.34 6.98 -51.68
CA SER A 567 3.56 7.73 -52.07
C SER A 567 4.82 6.95 -51.69
N THR A 568 5.66 6.63 -52.68
CA THR A 568 6.97 5.97 -52.52
C THR A 568 8.00 6.91 -51.88
N PRO A 569 9.04 6.41 -51.17
CA PRO A 569 9.87 7.23 -50.30
C PRO A 569 11.09 7.84 -51.01
N THR A 570 11.31 9.14 -50.83
CA THR A 570 12.60 9.81 -51.09
C THR A 570 13.51 9.72 -49.86
N SER A 571 14.79 9.44 -50.09
CA SER A 571 15.75 9.01 -49.07
C SER A 571 16.49 10.15 -48.35
N THR A 572 16.26 10.32 -47.05
CA THR A 572 17.26 10.77 -46.04
C THR A 572 16.80 10.40 -44.62
N SER A 573 16.50 9.12 -44.35
CA SER A 573 16.13 8.69 -42.99
C SER A 573 17.36 8.52 -42.10
N ARG A 574 17.37 9.25 -40.97
CA ARG A 574 18.22 8.95 -39.82
C ARG A 574 17.94 7.49 -39.40
N PRO A 575 18.96 6.66 -39.04
CA PRO A 575 18.71 5.30 -38.61
C PRO A 575 17.75 5.29 -37.41
N PRO A 576 16.75 4.39 -37.36
CA PRO A 576 15.76 4.40 -36.30
C PRO A 576 16.44 4.16 -34.96
N THR A 577 16.16 5.02 -33.98
CA THR A 577 16.63 4.85 -32.60
C THR A 577 15.69 3.98 -31.78
N ASN A 578 14.46 3.75 -32.26
CA ASN A 578 13.46 2.90 -31.60
C ASN A 578 12.91 1.88 -32.60
N LEU A 579 12.77 0.63 -32.15
CA LEU A 579 12.20 -0.49 -32.90
C LEU A 579 11.06 -1.13 -32.11
N LEU A 580 9.88 -1.18 -32.71
CA LEU A 580 8.77 -1.98 -32.19
C LEU A 580 9.05 -3.46 -32.54
N TYR A 581 9.35 -4.23 -31.50
CA TYR A 581 9.35 -5.68 -31.56
C TYR A 581 7.91 -6.18 -31.48
N THR A 582 7.51 -7.09 -32.38
CA THR A 582 6.27 -7.85 -32.27
C THR A 582 6.54 -9.34 -32.54
N GLU A 583 5.86 -10.23 -31.83
CA GLU A 583 5.89 -11.67 -32.07
C GLU A 583 4.49 -12.27 -32.17
N THR A 584 4.36 -13.37 -32.90
CA THR A 584 3.19 -14.26 -32.87
C THR A 584 3.66 -15.71 -33.01
N GLY A 585 3.11 -16.61 -32.21
CA GLY A 585 3.47 -18.03 -32.26
C GLY A 585 2.42 -18.94 -31.65
N GLU A 586 2.61 -20.25 -31.78
CA GLU A 586 1.84 -21.28 -31.08
C GLU A 586 2.67 -21.80 -29.90
N PHE A 587 2.09 -21.79 -28.70
CA PHE A 587 2.65 -22.45 -27.52
C PHE A 587 1.99 -23.80 -27.33
N THR A 588 2.80 -24.86 -27.25
CA THR A 588 2.39 -26.21 -26.88
C THR A 588 2.87 -26.51 -25.46
N THR A 589 1.94 -26.79 -24.54
CA THR A 589 2.24 -27.19 -23.16
C THR A 589 2.88 -28.58 -23.12
N SER A 590 3.55 -28.93 -22.02
CA SER A 590 3.96 -30.31 -21.73
C SER A 590 2.78 -31.30 -21.66
N THR A 591 1.55 -30.80 -21.51
CA THR A 591 0.29 -31.56 -21.55
C THR A 591 -0.38 -31.58 -22.94
N ASN A 592 0.34 -31.21 -24.01
CA ASN A 592 -0.13 -31.14 -25.40
C ASN A 592 -1.29 -30.17 -25.70
N LEU A 593 -1.67 -29.29 -24.77
CA LEU A 593 -2.57 -28.18 -25.05
C LEU A 593 -1.86 -27.13 -25.89
N ARG A 594 -2.56 -26.57 -26.90
CA ARG A 594 -2.01 -25.56 -27.81
C ARG A 594 -2.76 -24.23 -27.68
N PHE A 595 -2.04 -23.11 -27.72
CA PHE A 595 -2.65 -21.78 -27.81
C PHE A 595 -1.76 -20.76 -28.50
N THR A 596 -2.38 -19.81 -29.20
CA THR A 596 -1.68 -18.68 -29.84
C THR A 596 -1.18 -17.70 -28.77
N THR A 597 0.07 -17.28 -28.90
CA THR A 597 0.70 -16.23 -28.09
C THR A 597 1.11 -15.05 -28.97
N ARG A 598 1.02 -13.84 -28.42
CA ARG A 598 1.49 -12.59 -29.02
C ARG A 598 2.20 -11.76 -27.96
N ARG A 599 3.21 -10.98 -28.36
CA ARG A 599 3.96 -10.09 -27.45
C ARG A 599 4.48 -8.89 -28.23
N LYS A 600 4.64 -7.75 -27.56
CA LYS A 600 5.27 -6.54 -28.11
C LYS A 600 6.22 -5.92 -27.09
N TYR A 601 7.28 -5.26 -27.57
CA TYR A 601 8.22 -4.45 -26.79
C TYR A 601 8.76 -3.31 -27.65
N ILE A 602 9.28 -2.25 -27.02
CA ILE A 602 10.01 -1.19 -27.73
C ILE A 602 11.50 -1.31 -27.37
N TYR A 603 12.33 -1.65 -28.36
CA TYR A 603 13.78 -1.65 -28.23
C TYR A 603 14.29 -0.26 -28.59
N CYS A 604 15.06 0.37 -27.70
CA CYS A 604 15.56 1.73 -27.83
C CYS A 604 17.09 1.73 -27.79
N LEU A 605 17.74 2.33 -28.79
CA LEU A 605 19.18 2.59 -28.79
C LEU A 605 19.43 3.91 -28.05
N LYS A 606 20.04 3.82 -26.87
CA LYS A 606 20.39 4.95 -26.00
C LYS A 606 21.90 5.12 -25.92
N SER A 607 22.36 6.21 -25.32
CA SER A 607 23.78 6.45 -25.02
C SER A 607 23.94 7.16 -23.69
N ASP A 608 24.99 6.81 -22.95
CA ASP A 608 25.41 7.46 -21.72
C ASP A 608 26.93 7.67 -21.69
N SER A 609 27.51 8.00 -20.52
CA SER A 609 28.96 8.21 -20.34
C SER A 609 29.83 6.97 -20.59
N SER A 610 29.24 5.77 -20.60
CA SER A 610 29.92 4.50 -20.94
C SER A 610 29.80 4.14 -22.44
N GLY A 611 28.97 4.86 -23.19
CA GLY A 611 28.74 4.64 -24.62
C GLY A 611 27.29 4.27 -24.97
N PRO A 612 27.04 3.81 -26.20
CA PRO A 612 25.72 3.39 -26.65
C PRO A 612 25.31 2.04 -26.05
N TYR A 613 24.02 1.85 -25.77
CA TYR A 613 23.45 0.61 -25.23
C TYR A 613 22.00 0.42 -25.68
N ILE A 614 21.47 -0.80 -25.50
CA ILE A 614 20.09 -1.14 -25.89
C ILE A 614 19.22 -1.27 -24.64
N ALA A 615 18.17 -0.47 -24.55
CA ALA A 615 17.11 -0.58 -23.55
C ALA A 615 15.87 -1.24 -24.15
N VAL A 616 15.18 -2.07 -23.38
CA VAL A 616 13.90 -2.70 -23.75
C VAL A 616 12.81 -2.14 -22.85
N HIS A 617 11.74 -1.65 -23.46
CA HIS A 617 10.59 -1.02 -22.81
C HIS A 617 9.31 -1.81 -23.10
N PHE A 618 8.33 -1.71 -22.21
CA PHE A 618 6.97 -2.17 -22.49
C PHE A 618 6.28 -1.26 -23.52
N VAL A 619 5.32 -1.82 -24.26
CA VAL A 619 4.38 -1.03 -25.07
C VAL A 619 3.21 -0.65 -24.17
N GLU A 620 2.96 0.65 -24.02
CA GLU A 620 1.71 1.19 -23.45
C GLU A 620 0.77 1.50 -24.62
N GLU A 621 -0.38 0.82 -24.71
CA GLU A 621 -1.33 0.97 -25.83
C GLU A 621 -2.41 2.04 -25.57
N GLU A 622 -2.37 2.68 -24.40
CA GLU A 622 -3.26 3.76 -23.95
C GLU A 622 -2.41 4.93 -23.41
N LYS A 623 -2.76 6.17 -23.78
CA LYS A 623 -1.87 7.34 -23.66
C LYS A 623 -1.85 7.97 -22.27
N GLU A 624 -0.68 8.13 -21.65
CA GLU A 624 -0.42 9.27 -20.73
C GLU A 624 1.06 9.66 -20.55
N LYS A 625 1.90 9.50 -21.59
CA LYS A 625 3.24 10.11 -21.68
C LYS A 625 3.48 10.69 -23.06
N GLU A 626 4.15 11.85 -23.12
CA GLU A 626 4.41 12.60 -24.36
C GLU A 626 5.19 11.77 -25.41
N ASP A 627 6.04 10.84 -24.98
CA ASP A 627 6.90 10.05 -25.88
C ASP A 627 6.29 8.73 -26.39
N GLY A 628 5.18 8.22 -25.81
CA GLY A 628 4.59 6.94 -26.23
C GLY A 628 5.44 5.67 -25.95
N ILE A 629 6.55 5.78 -25.20
CA ILE A 629 7.35 4.63 -24.73
C ILE A 629 6.96 4.28 -23.29
N GLY A 630 6.59 3.03 -23.06
CA GLY A 630 6.18 2.58 -21.73
C GLY A 630 7.33 2.35 -20.74
N GLY A 631 6.99 1.87 -19.55
CA GLY A 631 7.97 1.54 -18.50
C GLY A 631 9.19 0.75 -18.98
N LEU A 632 10.37 1.08 -18.44
CA LEU A 632 11.61 0.35 -18.71
C LEU A 632 11.48 -1.10 -18.19
N PHE A 633 11.79 -2.07 -19.04
CA PHE A 633 11.80 -3.49 -18.68
C PHE A 633 13.21 -3.98 -18.36
N VAL A 634 14.18 -3.86 -19.29
CA VAL A 634 15.58 -4.25 -19.03
C VAL A 634 16.55 -3.41 -19.87
N GLU A 635 17.72 -3.09 -19.32
CA GLU A 635 18.84 -2.52 -20.09
C GLU A 635 19.92 -3.58 -20.33
N MET A 636 20.38 -3.70 -21.57
CA MET A 636 21.50 -4.56 -21.94
C MET A 636 22.82 -3.96 -21.41
N GLY A 637 23.56 -4.75 -20.65
CA GLY A 637 24.89 -4.42 -20.16
C GLY A 637 25.98 -4.58 -21.23
N VAL A 638 27.23 -4.59 -20.77
CA VAL A 638 28.41 -4.70 -21.62
C VAL A 638 28.36 -6.01 -22.44
N LEU A 639 28.73 -5.92 -23.72
CA LEU A 639 28.87 -7.06 -24.61
C LEU A 639 30.29 -7.62 -24.50
N GLU A 640 30.41 -8.89 -24.13
CA GLU A 640 31.66 -9.61 -23.92
C GLU A 640 31.86 -10.67 -25.02
N GLU A 641 33.09 -10.84 -25.51
CA GLU A 641 33.45 -11.95 -26.41
C GLU A 641 33.84 -13.20 -25.61
N GLU A 642 33.23 -14.34 -25.94
CA GLU A 642 33.56 -15.62 -25.32
C GLU A 642 34.75 -16.29 -26.02
N MET A 643 35.92 -16.31 -25.37
CA MET A 643 37.01 -17.22 -25.77
C MET A 643 36.62 -18.66 -25.44
N GLY A 644 36.51 -19.52 -26.45
CA GLY A 644 36.01 -20.88 -26.31
C GLY A 644 36.91 -21.78 -25.46
N GLY A 645 36.53 -21.98 -24.20
CA GLY A 645 37.10 -23.01 -23.33
C GLY A 645 36.56 -24.41 -23.67
N LYS A 646 37.45 -25.40 -23.80
CA LYS A 646 37.05 -26.81 -23.98
C LYS A 646 36.36 -27.32 -22.73
N SER A 647 35.04 -27.54 -22.79
CA SER A 647 34.33 -28.37 -21.80
C SER A 647 34.13 -29.78 -22.35
N GLY A 648 34.57 -30.78 -21.59
CA GLY A 648 34.45 -32.19 -21.94
C GLY A 648 33.11 -32.76 -21.48
N ASN A 649 32.09 -32.68 -22.32
CA ASN A 649 31.11 -33.75 -22.51
C ASN A 649 30.33 -33.51 -23.81
N GLY A 650 30.10 -34.58 -24.57
CA GLY A 650 29.74 -34.51 -25.97
C GLY A 650 28.26 -34.26 -26.25
N ASP A 651 27.85 -32.99 -26.28
CA ASP A 651 26.78 -32.51 -27.16
C ASP A 651 27.25 -31.21 -27.84
N GLY A 652 27.61 -31.33 -29.12
CA GLY A 652 28.37 -30.31 -29.83
C GLY A 652 27.52 -29.18 -30.40
N ASN A 653 27.49 -28.01 -29.74
CA ASN A 653 27.15 -26.74 -30.40
C ASN A 653 27.83 -25.50 -29.79
N GLY A 654 29.17 -25.57 -29.63
CA GLY A 654 29.98 -24.46 -29.11
C GLY A 654 30.16 -23.32 -30.12
N ILE A 655 29.12 -22.51 -30.32
CA ILE A 655 29.17 -21.35 -31.24
C ILE A 655 29.75 -20.13 -30.51
N ALA A 656 31.00 -19.77 -30.81
CA ALA A 656 31.64 -18.56 -30.28
C ALA A 656 30.90 -17.30 -30.76
N GLY A 657 30.32 -16.55 -29.83
CA GLY A 657 29.52 -15.33 -30.08
C GLY A 657 29.65 -14.30 -28.96
N LEU A 658 28.95 -13.18 -29.11
CA LEU A 658 28.90 -12.11 -28.10
C LEU A 658 27.82 -12.40 -27.08
N LYS A 659 28.08 -12.13 -25.79
CA LYS A 659 27.09 -12.26 -24.70
C LYS A 659 26.93 -10.95 -23.95
N ALA A 660 25.74 -10.71 -23.41
CA ALA A 660 25.48 -9.63 -22.46
C ALA A 660 24.54 -10.13 -21.35
N ARG A 661 24.63 -9.50 -20.17
CA ARG A 661 23.62 -9.59 -19.10
C ARG A 661 22.97 -8.24 -18.91
N ASN A 662 21.84 -8.18 -18.21
CA ASN A 662 21.22 -6.90 -17.87
C ASN A 662 22.10 -6.09 -16.90
N ARG A 663 22.09 -4.76 -17.04
CA ARG A 663 22.89 -3.83 -16.19
C ARG A 663 22.54 -3.97 -14.71
N GLU A 664 21.24 -3.99 -14.41
CA GLU A 664 20.69 -4.21 -13.07
C GLU A 664 19.51 -5.19 -13.15
N GLN A 665 19.30 -5.99 -12.10
CA GLN A 665 18.14 -6.88 -12.00
C GLN A 665 16.85 -6.07 -11.92
N HIS A 666 15.90 -6.38 -12.80
CA HIS A 666 14.65 -5.63 -12.88
C HIS A 666 13.60 -6.23 -11.94
N LEU A 667 13.15 -5.45 -10.96
CA LEU A 667 12.04 -5.83 -10.09
C LEU A 667 10.72 -5.40 -10.72
N CYS A 668 9.96 -6.35 -11.25
CA CYS A 668 8.62 -6.12 -11.79
C CYS A 668 7.58 -6.56 -10.74
N ALA A 669 7.02 -5.60 -10.02
CA ALA A 669 6.19 -5.80 -8.83
C ALA A 669 6.90 -6.59 -7.71
N GLU A 670 6.68 -7.90 -7.61
CA GLU A 670 7.30 -8.78 -6.60
C GLU A 670 8.23 -9.83 -7.23
N ASP A 671 8.27 -9.93 -8.56
CA ASP A 671 9.08 -10.91 -9.28
C ASP A 671 10.37 -10.25 -9.80
N LEU A 672 11.51 -10.87 -9.51
CA LEU A 672 12.84 -10.42 -9.92
C LEU A 672 13.22 -11.02 -11.27
N TYR A 673 13.52 -10.16 -12.25
CA TYR A 673 13.92 -10.54 -13.61
C TYR A 673 15.43 -10.36 -13.81
N THR A 674 16.10 -11.45 -14.20
CA THR A 674 17.44 -11.43 -14.77
C THR A 674 17.34 -11.77 -16.26
N ALA A 675 18.03 -11.01 -17.11
CA ALA A 675 18.03 -11.20 -18.56
C ALA A 675 19.46 -11.39 -19.07
N SER A 676 19.65 -12.35 -19.98
CA SER A 676 20.91 -12.50 -20.70
C SER A 676 20.67 -12.75 -22.17
N TRP A 677 21.59 -12.24 -22.99
CA TRP A 677 21.53 -12.31 -24.44
C TRP A 677 22.78 -12.98 -24.98
N ALA A 678 22.63 -13.67 -26.11
CA ALA A 678 23.74 -14.21 -26.90
C ALA A 678 23.50 -13.93 -28.39
N PHE A 679 24.55 -13.57 -29.12
CA PHE A 679 24.47 -13.16 -30.53
C PHE A 679 25.48 -13.92 -31.39
N GLY A 680 25.00 -14.49 -32.50
CA GLY A 680 25.86 -15.08 -33.51
C GLY A 680 26.71 -14.02 -34.22
N ARG A 681 27.93 -14.39 -34.65
CA ARG A 681 28.89 -13.46 -35.31
C ARG A 681 28.31 -12.74 -36.54
N GLY A 682 27.30 -13.32 -37.20
CA GLY A 682 26.57 -12.70 -38.31
C GLY A 682 25.79 -11.42 -37.95
N MET A 683 25.66 -11.08 -36.66
CA MET A 683 24.93 -9.91 -36.15
C MET A 683 25.76 -8.62 -36.03
N VAL A 684 27.10 -8.66 -36.17
CA VAL A 684 28.01 -7.52 -35.84
C VAL A 684 29.04 -7.25 -36.95
N GLY A 685 28.78 -7.76 -38.16
CA GLY A 685 29.83 -8.02 -39.16
C GLY A 685 30.74 -6.86 -39.59
N LYS A 686 32.06 -7.12 -39.59
CA LYS A 686 33.03 -6.63 -40.59
C LYS A 686 34.38 -7.36 -40.53
N GLY A 687 34.77 -8.03 -41.62
CA GLY A 687 36.13 -8.56 -41.91
C GLY A 687 36.61 -9.74 -41.03
N VAL A 688 37.33 -10.75 -41.51
CA VAL A 688 37.88 -11.06 -42.85
C VAL A 688 37.65 -12.55 -43.10
N GLY A 689 37.29 -12.92 -44.33
CA GLY A 689 36.97 -14.30 -44.72
C GLY A 689 35.52 -14.45 -45.14
N GLU A 690 35.30 -14.96 -46.35
CA GLU A 690 33.98 -15.27 -46.89
C GLU A 690 33.36 -16.42 -46.09
N GLY A 691 32.48 -16.08 -45.13
CA GLY A 691 31.90 -17.05 -44.21
C GLY A 691 30.42 -16.76 -43.96
N LYS A 692 29.56 -17.70 -44.38
CA LYS A 692 28.11 -17.69 -44.14
C LYS A 692 27.81 -17.90 -42.64
N GLY A 693 28.08 -16.90 -41.81
CA GLY A 693 27.74 -16.93 -40.39
C GLY A 693 26.23 -16.85 -40.20
N GLU A 694 25.63 -17.88 -39.60
CA GLU A 694 24.20 -17.92 -39.28
C GLU A 694 23.80 -16.68 -38.46
N ARG A 695 22.79 -15.92 -38.93
CA ARG A 695 22.22 -14.82 -38.18
C ARG A 695 21.21 -15.37 -37.18
N TRP A 696 21.65 -15.43 -35.94
CA TRP A 696 20.84 -15.83 -34.81
C TRP A 696 21.12 -14.93 -33.61
N TRP A 697 20.12 -14.81 -32.74
CA TRP A 697 20.30 -14.29 -31.39
C TRP A 697 19.45 -15.10 -30.42
N ALA A 698 19.78 -15.03 -29.14
CA ALA A 698 19.02 -15.66 -28.09
C ALA A 698 18.83 -14.68 -26.92
N VAL A 699 17.70 -14.83 -26.21
CA VAL A 699 17.47 -14.17 -24.93
C VAL A 699 16.93 -15.18 -23.93
N ARG A 700 17.54 -15.21 -22.75
CA ARG A 700 17.10 -15.95 -21.59
C ARG A 700 16.58 -14.99 -20.55
N TYR A 701 15.40 -15.28 -20.00
CA TYR A 701 14.88 -14.64 -18.79
C TYR A 701 14.81 -15.67 -17.67
N ASP A 702 15.49 -15.40 -16.56
CA ASP A 702 15.33 -16.12 -15.30
C ASP A 702 14.51 -15.24 -14.36
N VAL A 703 13.36 -15.76 -13.92
CA VAL A 703 12.38 -15.02 -13.11
C VAL A 703 12.19 -15.71 -11.77
N LYS A 704 12.42 -14.98 -10.67
CA LYS A 704 12.30 -15.48 -9.30
C LYS A 704 11.43 -14.55 -8.46
N GLY A 705 10.30 -15.05 -7.99
CA GLY A 705 9.40 -14.33 -7.11
C GLY A 705 8.26 -15.20 -6.58
N PRO A 706 7.43 -14.65 -5.67
CA PRO A 706 6.31 -15.38 -5.07
C PRO A 706 5.13 -15.59 -6.02
N LYS A 707 5.08 -14.86 -7.15
CA LYS A 707 4.02 -14.96 -8.16
C LYS A 707 4.50 -15.70 -9.41
N LYS A 708 5.79 -15.60 -9.75
CA LYS A 708 6.42 -16.29 -10.89
C LYS A 708 7.77 -16.87 -10.49
N ASP A 709 7.91 -18.18 -10.69
CA ASP A 709 9.21 -18.84 -10.74
C ASP A 709 9.28 -19.66 -12.03
N TYR A 710 10.07 -19.16 -13.00
CA TYR A 710 10.30 -19.82 -14.28
C TYR A 710 11.60 -19.34 -14.92
N PHE A 711 12.12 -20.13 -15.87
CA PHE A 711 13.06 -19.64 -16.87
C PHE A 711 12.49 -19.78 -18.28
N SER A 712 12.92 -18.89 -19.17
CA SER A 712 12.45 -18.79 -20.55
C SER A 712 13.63 -18.54 -21.48
N ASP A 713 14.10 -19.59 -22.16
CA ASP A 713 15.14 -19.49 -23.21
C ASP A 713 14.48 -19.33 -24.57
N THR A 714 14.76 -18.23 -25.28
CA THR A 714 14.29 -18.00 -26.66
C THR A 714 15.47 -17.94 -27.62
N ARG A 715 15.43 -18.74 -28.69
CA ARG A 715 16.38 -18.69 -29.81
C ARG A 715 15.64 -18.16 -31.04
N TYR A 716 16.20 -17.13 -31.66
CA TYR A 716 15.75 -16.56 -32.93
C TYR A 716 16.78 -16.91 -34.01
N THR A 717 16.31 -17.37 -35.15
CA THR A 717 17.11 -17.63 -36.35
C THR A 717 16.50 -16.93 -37.55
N MET A 718 17.35 -16.52 -38.49
CA MET A 718 16.94 -15.92 -39.75
C MET A 718 17.30 -16.87 -40.89
N SER A 719 16.29 -17.34 -41.62
CA SER A 719 16.42 -18.18 -42.83
C SER A 719 16.73 -17.35 -44.07
#